data_AF-G7WF04-F1
#
_entry.id   AF-G7WF04-F1
#
_cell.length_a   1.000
_cell.length_b   1.000
_cell.length_c   1.000
_cell.angle_alpha   90.00
_cell.angle_beta   90.00
_cell.angle_gamma   90.00
#
_symmetry.space_group_name_H-M   'P 1'
#
loop_
_entity.id
_entity.type
_entity.pdbx_description
1 polymer ?
#
loop_
_entity_poly.entity_id
_entity_poly.type
_entity_poly.pdbx_seq_one_letter_code
_entity_poly.pdbx_strand_id
1 'polypeptide(L)'
;MKKGTKTELLRRKHLDRFLSKIYDYPLTVIEAPIGFGKTTAVRSFLKEEGNDPLWITFLHTGDGSIPPIWNNITSQLARLDETAAAKLKALGFPADTPQTEKVLTLLNGIAFPEKTVLVLDDFHLIPDISISRLLPRIVMEQLENLHIVIITRDTTHIDFPELFAKGLCGLISQQQLRFTEDEVHAYCRLMTDKLSEAEIQKICYYTDGWISPIYMILLAFENGVPVGMNDSIDRLVEKVLFNTYEDSIRSFLLKLSFMEVFTAKQALYVTGEERTPEILKRLSRENAFVYYDQALQTYKIHNILLDFLRMKERFNQEELRDIYLKLGEWELSCHKFMTAYGYFYKAGDVERILAHLNNPKNIRNELTSFEGSFEMFDNTSQELLHQYPLAYLQHILLSIVKGDGKTIADCAKRLDSLKKVYETMENMDEEYRNHILAEILIFKRFTSFNVINPSGEDNAEILRLLNGEQSFIMSRENEFTMGSPHLLYVYFRDQGSFAQIAQLAAQRFTAYAGFAGGCGTGSEYLLQAEYALETGDFDGAELNGFRAIYKARTKEQTSIIICANFTLIRLYLLQGKIPEALEMLEQLEQEVSALNNSIHNTTIDMCKGYIYACLKQHEKIPLWLQTGDMTAADLLYQGVAFNYIVYGKAVLLSKNHIALEVLTETLQERFDLFSNQLGFIHTHIFRAVAYYHLYGMEKGAAELMRALAKAQVDDILLPFAENAPHIIDLLRIAAIRDSRNAYIKKVLFYSEQYLEGLKSSSPDKVSLSERELEVLSLTAEGLNREEIAKRLRVSQSTVKTHLHNIYLKLEASGKIAAIKIAQMNGLI
;
A
#
# COMPACT_ATOMS: atom_id res chain seq x y z
N MET A 1 -50.13 31.67 -5.51
CA MET A 1 -49.11 31.12 -4.59
C MET A 1 -48.54 29.85 -5.21
N LYS A 2 -47.36 29.91 -5.83
CA LYS A 2 -46.65 28.71 -6.30
C LYS A 2 -46.23 27.93 -5.06
N LYS A 3 -46.75 26.70 -4.84
CA LYS A 3 -46.18 25.77 -3.87
C LYS A 3 -44.70 25.64 -4.25
N GLY A 4 -43.79 26.07 -3.37
CA GLY A 4 -42.37 25.82 -3.57
C GLY A 4 -42.17 24.32 -3.72
N THR A 5 -41.41 23.92 -4.73
CA THR A 5 -40.99 22.54 -5.02
C THR A 5 -40.29 21.97 -3.79
N LYS A 6 -41.06 21.33 -2.89
CA LYS A 6 -40.54 20.49 -1.82
C LYS A 6 -40.03 19.19 -2.43
N THR A 7 -38.89 18.71 -1.96
CA THR A 7 -38.36 17.38 -2.26
C THR A 7 -39.22 16.34 -1.53
N GLU A 8 -40.28 15.85 -2.18
CA GLU A 8 -41.17 14.83 -1.62
C GLU A 8 -40.63 13.42 -1.97
N LEU A 9 -40.53 12.54 -0.97
CA LEU A 9 -40.01 11.18 -1.12
C LEU A 9 -41.15 10.16 -0.93
N LEU A 10 -41.30 9.23 -1.88
CA LEU A 10 -42.25 8.13 -1.75
C LEU A 10 -41.58 6.92 -1.09
N ARG A 11 -42.23 6.36 -0.08
CA ARG A 11 -41.83 5.10 0.55
C ARG A 11 -42.20 3.91 -0.32
N ARG A 12 -41.28 2.96 -0.47
CA ARG A 12 -41.37 1.85 -1.43
C ARG A 12 -41.31 0.50 -0.74
N LYS A 13 -42.45 0.06 -0.17
CA LYS A 13 -42.54 -1.22 0.58
C LYS A 13 -42.06 -2.43 -0.23
N HIS A 14 -42.19 -2.39 -1.56
CA HIS A 14 -41.66 -3.44 -2.43
C HIS A 14 -40.13 -3.50 -2.33
N LEU A 15 -39.46 -2.35 -2.49
CA LEU A 15 -38.01 -2.23 -2.42
C LEU A 15 -37.47 -2.47 -1.01
N ASP A 16 -38.18 -2.00 0.03
CA ASP A 16 -37.80 -2.20 1.43
C ASP A 16 -37.61 -3.70 1.76
N ARG A 17 -38.38 -4.61 1.14
CA ARG A 17 -38.20 -6.07 1.30
C ARG A 17 -36.91 -6.63 0.67
N PHE A 18 -36.36 -5.95 -0.33
CA PHE A 18 -35.07 -6.31 -0.89
C PHE A 18 -33.94 -5.69 -0.09
N LEU A 19 -34.09 -4.43 0.32
CA LEU A 19 -33.11 -3.73 1.16
C LEU A 19 -33.00 -4.34 2.56
N SER A 20 -34.05 -4.95 3.10
CA SER A 20 -33.97 -5.70 4.37
C SER A 20 -32.98 -6.86 4.33
N LYS A 21 -32.65 -7.37 3.13
CA LYS A 21 -31.64 -8.43 2.97
C LYS A 21 -30.20 -7.92 3.08
N ILE A 22 -29.97 -6.60 3.23
CA ILE A 22 -28.63 -6.06 3.49
C ILE A 22 -28.00 -6.75 4.71
N TYR A 23 -28.82 -7.07 5.72
CA TYR A 23 -28.38 -7.73 6.95
C TYR A 23 -28.13 -9.24 6.81
N ASP A 24 -28.48 -9.84 5.67
CA ASP A 24 -28.28 -11.27 5.41
C ASP A 24 -26.88 -11.55 4.82
N TYR A 25 -26.18 -10.52 4.35
CA TYR A 25 -24.88 -10.65 3.67
C TYR A 25 -23.83 -9.72 4.26
N PRO A 26 -22.56 -10.13 4.33
CA PRO A 26 -21.46 -9.21 4.64
C PRO A 26 -21.28 -8.12 3.58
N LEU A 27 -21.59 -8.42 2.31
CA LEU A 27 -21.57 -7.46 1.21
C LEU A 27 -22.93 -7.44 0.48
N THR A 28 -23.45 -6.25 0.18
CA THR A 28 -24.57 -6.06 -0.75
C THR A 28 -24.19 -5.04 -1.81
N VAL A 29 -24.26 -5.44 -3.08
CA VAL A 29 -24.03 -4.55 -4.23
C VAL A 29 -25.38 -4.09 -4.75
N ILE A 30 -25.52 -2.77 -4.90
CA ILE A 30 -26.69 -2.11 -5.47
C ILE A 30 -26.26 -1.50 -6.79
N GLU A 31 -26.57 -2.21 -7.87
CA GLU A 31 -26.17 -1.89 -9.23
C GLU A 31 -27.38 -1.43 -10.02
N ALA A 32 -27.33 -0.22 -10.53
CA ALA A 32 -28.23 0.24 -11.55
C ALA A 32 -27.61 1.38 -12.32
N PRO A 33 -28.07 1.64 -13.54
CA PRO A 33 -27.73 2.87 -14.23
C PRO A 33 -28.10 4.10 -13.39
N ILE A 34 -27.67 5.23 -13.91
CA ILE A 34 -27.88 6.49 -13.27
C ILE A 34 -29.38 6.82 -13.09
N GLY A 35 -29.73 7.54 -12.02
CA GLY A 35 -31.10 8.05 -11.87
C GLY A 35 -32.15 7.03 -11.44
N PHE A 36 -31.76 5.81 -11.10
CA PHE A 36 -32.66 4.82 -10.50
C PHE A 36 -32.93 5.09 -9.00
N GLY A 37 -32.39 6.17 -8.43
CA GLY A 37 -32.62 6.56 -7.04
C GLY A 37 -31.92 5.69 -6.01
N LYS A 38 -30.81 5.02 -6.37
CA LYS A 38 -30.06 4.10 -5.50
C LYS A 38 -29.70 4.73 -4.14
N THR A 39 -28.94 5.83 -4.17
CA THR A 39 -28.51 6.60 -3.00
C THR A 39 -29.70 7.01 -2.13
N THR A 40 -30.76 7.53 -2.75
CA THR A 40 -31.97 7.97 -2.06
C THR A 40 -32.71 6.80 -1.40
N ALA A 41 -32.82 5.66 -2.08
CA ALA A 41 -33.51 4.48 -1.57
C ALA A 41 -32.80 3.90 -0.35
N VAL A 42 -31.48 3.69 -0.42
CA VAL A 42 -30.69 3.16 0.70
C VAL A 42 -30.73 4.09 1.89
N ARG A 43 -30.54 5.40 1.67
CA ARG A 43 -30.58 6.40 2.74
C ARG A 43 -31.95 6.49 3.41
N SER A 44 -33.04 6.40 2.63
CA SER A 44 -34.40 6.40 3.15
C SER A 44 -34.68 5.15 3.99
N PHE A 45 -34.32 3.98 3.48
CA PHE A 45 -34.50 2.70 4.15
C PHE A 45 -33.76 2.64 5.50
N LEU A 46 -32.46 2.96 5.51
CA LEU A 46 -31.65 2.92 6.74
C LEU A 46 -32.17 3.91 7.79
N LYS A 47 -32.59 5.11 7.36
CA LYS A 47 -33.19 6.10 8.27
C LYS A 47 -34.49 5.61 8.91
N GLU A 48 -35.33 4.89 8.16
CA GLU A 48 -36.58 4.33 8.69
C GLU A 48 -36.34 3.18 9.67
N GLU A 49 -35.32 2.35 9.44
CA GLU A 49 -34.87 1.31 10.37
C GLU A 49 -34.20 1.88 11.62
N GLY A 50 -34.04 3.21 11.72
CA GLY A 50 -33.31 3.87 12.81
C GLY A 50 -31.82 3.58 12.80
N ASN A 51 -31.27 3.17 11.66
CA ASN A 51 -29.86 2.88 11.47
C ASN A 51 -29.10 4.17 11.10
N ASP A 52 -28.00 4.42 11.79
CA ASP A 52 -27.09 5.54 11.50
C ASP A 52 -25.81 4.98 10.84
N PRO A 53 -25.76 4.93 9.48
CA PRO A 53 -24.68 4.25 8.78
C PRO A 53 -23.38 5.05 8.81
N LEU A 54 -22.28 4.32 8.62
CA LEU A 54 -21.01 4.89 8.18
C LEU A 54 -21.14 5.18 6.67
N TRP A 55 -21.37 6.43 6.29
CA TRP A 55 -21.66 6.79 4.90
C TRP A 55 -20.47 7.48 4.24
N ILE A 56 -19.99 6.90 3.14
CA ILE A 56 -18.87 7.41 2.35
C ILE A 56 -19.36 7.58 0.92
N THR A 57 -19.13 8.76 0.34
CA THR A 57 -19.46 9.05 -1.05
C THR A 57 -18.19 9.33 -1.81
N PHE A 58 -17.93 8.51 -2.83
CA PHE A 58 -16.82 8.73 -3.75
C PHE A 58 -17.16 9.85 -4.71
N LEU A 59 -16.14 10.62 -5.04
CA LEU A 59 -16.22 11.76 -5.95
C LEU A 59 -15.14 11.53 -6.99
N HIS A 60 -15.38 11.93 -8.24
CA HIS A 60 -14.34 11.93 -9.27
C HIS A 60 -13.40 13.10 -8.99
N THR A 61 -12.54 12.95 -7.99
CA THR A 61 -11.40 13.81 -7.81
C THR A 61 -10.38 13.35 -8.84
N GLY A 62 -9.98 14.22 -9.76
CA GLY A 62 -8.91 13.90 -10.72
C GLY A 62 -7.55 13.56 -10.08
N ASP A 63 -7.48 13.52 -8.74
CA ASP A 63 -6.33 13.06 -7.98
C ASP A 63 -6.30 11.53 -7.79
N GLY A 64 -7.43 10.81 -7.96
CA GLY A 64 -7.52 9.36 -7.68
C GLY A 64 -6.93 8.96 -6.32
N SER A 65 -6.76 9.92 -5.41
CA SER A 65 -5.77 9.79 -4.35
C SER A 65 -6.38 9.01 -3.20
N ILE A 66 -5.71 7.91 -2.87
CA ILE A 66 -6.10 6.98 -1.82
C ILE A 66 -6.11 7.61 -0.40
N PRO A 67 -5.17 8.51 -0.01
CA PRO A 67 -5.12 9.01 1.36
C PRO A 67 -6.36 9.80 1.84
N PRO A 68 -6.97 10.72 1.06
CA PRO A 68 -8.23 11.36 1.45
C PRO A 68 -9.39 10.38 1.65
N ILE A 69 -9.49 9.36 0.80
CA ILE A 69 -10.51 8.31 0.92
C ILE A 69 -10.31 7.54 2.22
N TRP A 70 -9.07 7.10 2.49
CA TRP A 70 -8.74 6.36 3.70
C TRP A 70 -8.96 7.19 4.97
N ASN A 71 -8.63 8.47 4.94
CA ASN A 71 -8.94 9.39 6.03
C ASN A 71 -10.45 9.52 6.27
N ASN A 72 -11.27 9.48 5.21
CA ASN A 72 -12.72 9.48 5.37
C ASN A 72 -13.20 8.16 6.00
N ILE A 73 -12.72 7.01 5.51
CA ILE A 73 -13.03 5.68 6.08
C ILE A 73 -12.68 5.63 7.56
N THR A 74 -11.46 6.00 7.93
CA THR A 74 -10.99 5.98 9.33
C THR A 74 -11.74 6.98 10.20
N SER A 75 -12.11 8.16 9.68
CA SER A 75 -12.93 9.12 10.44
C SER A 75 -14.36 8.61 10.70
N GLN A 76 -14.95 7.86 9.78
CA GLN A 76 -16.23 7.19 10.01
C GLN A 76 -16.07 6.07 11.05
N LEU A 77 -15.03 5.25 10.96
CA LEU A 77 -14.75 4.19 11.94
C LEU A 77 -14.47 4.74 13.35
N ALA A 78 -13.93 5.96 13.47
CA ALA A 78 -13.69 6.61 14.76
C ALA A 78 -14.97 6.86 15.56
N ARG A 79 -16.14 6.87 14.90
CA ARG A 79 -17.45 6.94 15.58
C ARG A 79 -17.76 5.67 16.37
N LEU A 80 -17.12 4.55 16.05
CA LEU A 80 -17.30 3.24 16.70
C LEU A 80 -16.15 2.93 17.67
N ASP A 81 -14.91 3.09 17.20
CA ASP A 81 -13.70 2.88 18.01
C ASP A 81 -12.63 3.89 17.61
N GLU A 82 -12.47 4.92 18.44
CA GLU A 82 -11.50 5.99 18.23
C GLU A 82 -10.05 5.48 18.25
N THR A 83 -9.75 4.46 19.05
CA THR A 83 -8.38 3.92 19.18
C THR A 83 -7.99 3.11 17.96
N ALA A 84 -8.88 2.21 17.52
CA ALA A 84 -8.65 1.42 16.30
C ALA A 84 -8.59 2.34 15.06
N ALA A 85 -9.48 3.34 14.98
CA ALA A 85 -9.46 4.32 13.89
C ALA A 85 -8.18 5.16 13.87
N ALA A 86 -7.67 5.59 15.03
CA ALA A 86 -6.40 6.31 15.10
C ALA A 86 -5.22 5.45 14.63
N LYS A 87 -5.21 4.16 14.99
CA LYS A 87 -4.20 3.20 14.51
C LYS A 87 -4.29 2.97 13.00
N LEU A 88 -5.50 2.75 12.47
CA LEU A 88 -5.73 2.60 11.03
C LEU A 88 -5.34 3.87 10.26
N LYS A 89 -5.60 5.05 10.83
CA LYS A 89 -5.22 6.34 10.24
C LYS A 89 -3.70 6.53 10.25
N ALA A 90 -3.03 6.15 11.34
CA ALA A 90 -1.57 6.22 11.44
C ALA A 90 -0.87 5.23 10.50
N LEU A 91 -1.44 4.03 10.32
CA LEU A 91 -0.95 3.06 9.34
C LEU A 91 -1.09 3.56 7.89
N GLY A 92 -2.07 4.43 7.62
CA GLY A 92 -2.41 4.82 6.25
C GLY A 92 -3.13 3.71 5.49
N PHE A 93 -3.43 3.96 4.22
CA PHE A 93 -4.03 2.94 3.37
C PHE A 93 -3.02 1.84 3.08
N PRO A 94 -3.41 0.56 3.12
CA PRO A 94 -2.47 -0.54 2.93
C PRO A 94 -1.82 -0.48 1.54
N ALA A 95 -0.51 -0.21 1.52
CA ALA A 95 0.30 -0.15 0.30
C ALA A 95 0.77 -1.53 -0.17
N ASP A 96 0.75 -2.53 0.72
CA ASP A 96 1.23 -3.89 0.47
C ASP A 96 0.37 -4.94 1.20
N THR A 97 0.66 -6.22 0.97
CA THR A 97 -0.08 -7.32 1.60
C THR A 97 0.13 -7.39 3.12
N PRO A 98 1.36 -7.26 3.66
CA PRO A 98 1.56 -7.20 5.12
C PRO A 98 0.75 -6.11 5.83
N GLN A 99 0.71 -4.90 5.28
CA GLN A 99 -0.13 -3.83 5.80
C GLN A 99 -1.61 -4.17 5.66
N THR A 100 -2.02 -4.82 4.56
CA THR A 100 -3.39 -5.32 4.40
C THR A 100 -3.75 -6.24 5.57
N GLU A 101 -2.90 -7.21 5.93
CA GLU A 101 -3.14 -8.10 7.07
C GLU A 101 -3.21 -7.35 8.42
N LYS A 102 -2.34 -6.33 8.62
CA LYS A 102 -2.41 -5.46 9.82
C LYS A 102 -3.74 -4.69 9.87
N VAL A 103 -4.22 -4.17 8.73
CA VAL A 103 -5.52 -3.49 8.61
C VAL A 103 -6.66 -4.46 8.92
N LEU A 104 -6.66 -5.66 8.34
CA LEU A 104 -7.68 -6.68 8.61
C LEU A 104 -7.71 -7.07 10.09
N THR A 105 -6.55 -7.24 10.71
CA THR A 105 -6.41 -7.53 12.15
C THR A 105 -7.01 -6.43 13.02
N LEU A 106 -6.75 -5.17 12.69
CA LEU A 106 -7.32 -4.03 13.42
C LEU A 106 -8.84 -3.94 13.23
N LEU A 107 -9.34 -4.14 12.01
CA LEU A 107 -10.78 -4.16 11.73
C LEU A 107 -11.49 -5.28 12.50
N ASN A 108 -10.87 -6.46 12.61
CA ASN A 108 -11.39 -7.58 13.41
C ASN A 108 -11.39 -7.30 14.92
N GLY A 109 -10.54 -6.39 15.38
CA GLY A 109 -10.55 -5.91 16.76
C GLY A 109 -11.68 -4.93 17.10
N ILE A 110 -12.38 -4.37 16.10
CA ILE A 110 -13.46 -3.40 16.30
C ILE A 110 -14.75 -4.13 16.67
N ALA A 111 -15.36 -3.73 17.79
CA ALA A 111 -16.68 -4.21 18.16
C ALA A 111 -17.77 -3.44 17.38
N PHE A 112 -18.28 -4.04 16.30
CA PHE A 112 -19.39 -3.45 15.54
C PHE A 112 -20.73 -3.68 16.26
N PRO A 113 -21.49 -2.61 16.56
CA PRO A 113 -22.86 -2.74 17.04
C PRO A 113 -23.74 -3.56 16.08
N GLU A 114 -24.80 -4.18 16.60
CA GLU A 114 -25.74 -4.96 15.79
C GLU A 114 -26.23 -4.16 14.57
N LYS A 115 -26.19 -4.79 13.38
CA LYS A 115 -26.58 -4.18 12.10
C LYS A 115 -25.78 -2.92 11.72
N THR A 116 -24.48 -2.86 12.00
CA THR A 116 -23.65 -1.75 11.53
C THR A 116 -23.53 -1.78 10.01
N VAL A 117 -23.88 -0.67 9.35
CA VAL A 117 -23.84 -0.57 7.88
C VAL A 117 -22.77 0.43 7.44
N LEU A 118 -21.83 -0.03 6.61
CA LEU A 118 -20.87 0.81 5.87
C LEU A 118 -21.36 0.99 4.43
N VAL A 119 -21.75 2.21 4.07
CA VAL A 119 -22.22 2.54 2.72
C VAL A 119 -21.11 3.20 1.92
N LEU A 120 -20.81 2.59 0.76
CA LEU A 120 -19.84 3.00 -0.23
C LEU A 120 -20.57 3.49 -1.48
N ASP A 121 -20.86 4.79 -1.52
CA ASP A 121 -21.73 5.43 -2.51
C ASP A 121 -20.94 6.00 -3.70
N ASP A 122 -21.47 5.86 -4.91
CA ASP A 122 -20.80 6.20 -6.19
C ASP A 122 -19.47 5.43 -6.44
N PHE A 123 -19.39 4.14 -6.11
CA PHE A 123 -18.14 3.36 -6.14
C PHE A 123 -17.39 3.29 -7.49
N HIS A 124 -18.11 3.26 -8.62
CA HIS A 124 -17.57 3.39 -9.98
C HIS A 124 -16.64 4.60 -10.23
N LEU A 125 -16.66 5.63 -9.37
CA LEU A 125 -15.79 6.81 -9.50
C LEU A 125 -14.36 6.58 -9.00
N ILE A 126 -14.04 5.40 -8.47
CA ILE A 126 -12.70 5.05 -8.02
C ILE A 126 -11.91 4.51 -9.23
N PRO A 127 -10.91 5.24 -9.75
CA PRO A 127 -10.06 4.74 -10.83
C PRO A 127 -9.04 3.69 -10.33
N ASP A 128 -8.77 3.69 -9.02
CA ASP A 128 -7.71 2.89 -8.40
C ASP A 128 -8.19 1.49 -7.98
N ILE A 129 -7.51 0.46 -8.50
CA ILE A 129 -7.81 -0.96 -8.25
C ILE A 129 -7.58 -1.35 -6.78
N SER A 130 -6.81 -0.60 -5.99
CA SER A 130 -6.39 -1.00 -4.65
C SER A 130 -7.56 -1.12 -3.66
N ILE A 131 -8.53 -0.20 -3.69
CA ILE A 131 -9.75 -0.31 -2.85
C ILE A 131 -10.58 -1.51 -3.29
N SER A 132 -10.69 -1.76 -4.59
CA SER A 132 -11.40 -2.92 -5.12
C SER A 132 -10.75 -4.26 -4.73
N ARG A 133 -9.44 -4.28 -4.47
CA ARG A 133 -8.71 -5.46 -3.96
C ARG A 133 -8.87 -5.64 -2.44
N LEU A 134 -8.91 -4.54 -1.69
CA LEU A 134 -9.06 -4.59 -0.23
C LEU A 134 -10.45 -5.07 0.20
N LEU A 135 -11.50 -4.66 -0.50
CA LEU A 135 -12.88 -4.98 -0.12
C LEU A 135 -13.20 -6.48 -0.04
N PRO A 136 -12.87 -7.30 -1.05
CA PRO A 136 -13.06 -8.75 -0.95
C PRO A 136 -12.33 -9.36 0.24
N ARG A 137 -11.14 -8.86 0.60
CA ARG A 137 -10.39 -9.33 1.78
C ARG A 137 -11.15 -9.03 3.06
N ILE A 138 -11.66 -7.82 3.24
CA ILE A 138 -12.49 -7.44 4.40
C ILE A 138 -13.76 -8.29 4.48
N VAL A 139 -14.42 -8.55 3.34
CA VAL A 139 -15.65 -9.35 3.28
C VAL A 139 -15.39 -10.81 3.67
N MET A 140 -14.24 -11.37 3.28
CA MET A 140 -13.86 -12.74 3.63
C MET A 140 -13.57 -12.93 5.12
N GLU A 141 -13.17 -11.87 5.85
CA GLU A 141 -13.02 -11.91 7.31
C GLU A 141 -14.35 -12.11 8.06
N GLN A 142 -15.50 -11.84 7.40
CA GLN A 142 -16.84 -12.01 7.98
C GLN A 142 -16.99 -11.33 9.36
N LEU A 143 -16.56 -10.07 9.44
CA LEU A 143 -16.62 -9.25 10.65
C LEU A 143 -18.05 -9.21 11.21
N GLU A 144 -18.21 -9.65 12.46
CA GLU A 144 -19.52 -9.79 13.10
C GLU A 144 -20.27 -8.45 13.11
N ASN A 145 -21.56 -8.48 12.74
CA ASN A 145 -22.46 -7.31 12.65
C ASN A 145 -22.11 -6.22 11.63
N LEU A 146 -21.03 -6.36 10.84
CA LEU A 146 -20.69 -5.40 9.79
C LEU A 146 -21.31 -5.83 8.45
N HIS A 147 -22.07 -4.91 7.85
CA HIS A 147 -22.64 -5.06 6.52
C HIS A 147 -22.15 -3.94 5.60
N ILE A 148 -21.50 -4.30 4.51
CA ILE A 148 -20.98 -3.36 3.51
C ILE A 148 -22.00 -3.23 2.38
N VAL A 149 -22.40 -2.00 2.05
CA VAL A 149 -23.31 -1.71 0.94
C VAL A 149 -22.57 -0.89 -0.11
N ILE A 150 -22.36 -1.46 -1.29
CA ILE A 150 -21.77 -0.75 -2.43
C ILE A 150 -22.89 -0.24 -3.31
N ILE A 151 -22.91 1.07 -3.60
CA ILE A 151 -23.80 1.68 -4.57
C ILE A 151 -22.99 2.08 -5.79
N THR A 152 -23.30 1.48 -6.94
CA THR A 152 -22.50 1.66 -8.16
C THR A 152 -23.35 1.72 -9.44
N ARG A 153 -22.74 2.22 -10.52
CA ARG A 153 -23.34 2.21 -11.87
C ARG A 153 -22.97 0.97 -12.67
N ASP A 154 -21.76 0.49 -12.46
CA ASP A 154 -21.22 -0.72 -13.06
C ASP A 154 -20.40 -1.48 -12.01
N THR A 155 -20.22 -2.77 -12.25
CA THR A 155 -19.46 -3.66 -11.38
C THR A 155 -18.16 -4.12 -12.04
N THR A 156 -17.70 -3.43 -13.10
CA THR A 156 -16.53 -3.84 -13.90
C THR A 156 -15.27 -3.94 -13.05
N HIS A 157 -15.16 -3.04 -12.07
CA HIS A 157 -14.02 -2.93 -11.16
C HIS A 157 -14.31 -3.54 -9.78
N ILE A 158 -15.30 -4.42 -9.65
CA ILE A 158 -15.64 -5.08 -8.39
C ILE A 158 -15.46 -6.58 -8.57
N ASP A 159 -14.51 -7.17 -7.85
CA ASP A 159 -14.32 -8.62 -7.82
C ASP A 159 -15.28 -9.28 -6.83
N PHE A 160 -16.58 -9.30 -7.19
CA PHE A 160 -17.65 -9.94 -6.41
C PHE A 160 -18.17 -11.30 -6.92
N PRO A 161 -17.89 -11.80 -8.15
CA PRO A 161 -18.40 -13.11 -8.58
C PRO A 161 -18.01 -14.26 -7.64
N GLU A 162 -16.78 -14.25 -7.12
CA GLU A 162 -16.33 -15.24 -6.14
C GLU A 162 -17.10 -15.13 -4.81
N LEU A 163 -17.31 -13.91 -4.32
CA LEU A 163 -18.06 -13.64 -3.09
C LEU A 163 -19.53 -14.06 -3.24
N PHE A 164 -20.12 -13.82 -4.41
CA PHE A 164 -21.47 -14.24 -4.75
C PHE A 164 -21.61 -15.76 -4.75
N ALA A 165 -20.67 -16.47 -5.38
CA ALA A 165 -20.65 -17.94 -5.39
C ALA A 165 -20.49 -18.55 -3.98
N LYS A 166 -19.78 -17.86 -3.08
CA LYS A 166 -19.61 -18.23 -1.67
C LYS A 166 -20.80 -17.84 -0.78
N GLY A 167 -21.82 -17.15 -1.32
CA GLY A 167 -22.98 -16.69 -0.54
C GLY A 167 -22.67 -15.51 0.39
N LEU A 168 -21.56 -14.80 0.17
CA LEU A 168 -21.13 -13.64 0.97
C LEU A 168 -21.59 -12.30 0.38
N CYS A 169 -22.15 -12.30 -0.83
CA CYS A 169 -22.57 -11.10 -1.54
C CYS A 169 -24.03 -11.19 -2.02
N GLY A 170 -24.85 -10.21 -1.67
CA GLY A 170 -26.16 -9.95 -2.27
C GLY A 170 -26.09 -8.96 -3.43
N LEU A 171 -26.97 -9.09 -4.43
CA LEU A 171 -27.08 -8.14 -5.56
C LEU A 171 -28.51 -7.60 -5.67
N ILE A 172 -28.66 -6.28 -5.64
CA ILE A 172 -29.90 -5.55 -5.94
C ILE A 172 -29.69 -4.82 -7.25
N SER A 173 -30.32 -5.33 -8.31
CA SER A 173 -30.18 -4.79 -9.66
C SER A 173 -31.17 -3.66 -9.94
N GLN A 174 -31.04 -3.04 -11.11
CA GLN A 174 -32.01 -2.08 -11.63
C GLN A 174 -33.46 -2.60 -11.64
N GLN A 175 -33.69 -3.91 -11.80
CA GLN A 175 -35.05 -4.46 -11.86
C GLN A 175 -35.80 -4.27 -10.53
N GLN A 176 -35.12 -4.48 -9.40
CA GLN A 176 -35.71 -4.29 -8.08
C GLN A 176 -35.88 -2.80 -7.74
N LEU A 177 -35.01 -1.94 -8.29
CA LEU A 177 -35.05 -0.49 -8.09
C LEU A 177 -36.12 0.23 -8.91
N ARG A 178 -36.72 -0.41 -9.92
CA ARG A 178 -37.84 0.18 -10.69
C ARG A 178 -39.07 0.37 -9.81
N PHE A 179 -39.72 1.52 -9.97
CA PHE A 179 -41.02 1.78 -9.37
C PHE A 179 -42.02 0.81 -9.99
N THR A 180 -42.81 0.16 -9.15
CA THR A 180 -43.98 -0.59 -9.61
C THR A 180 -45.04 0.37 -10.15
N GLU A 181 -46.00 -0.09 -10.96
CA GLU A 181 -47.08 0.78 -11.46
C GLU A 181 -47.82 1.51 -10.33
N ASP A 182 -48.08 0.81 -9.22
CA ASP A 182 -48.70 1.40 -8.02
C ASP A 182 -47.81 2.48 -7.39
N GLU A 183 -46.49 2.27 -7.37
CA GLU A 183 -45.53 3.26 -6.86
C GLU A 183 -45.41 4.47 -7.79
N VAL A 184 -45.44 4.29 -9.12
CA VAL A 184 -45.47 5.41 -10.09
C VAL A 184 -46.73 6.24 -9.86
N HIS A 185 -47.89 5.58 -9.74
CA HIS A 185 -49.16 6.25 -9.49
C HIS A 185 -49.13 7.07 -8.20
N ALA A 186 -48.70 6.44 -7.10
CA ALA A 186 -48.56 7.10 -5.81
C ALA A 186 -47.58 8.28 -5.86
N TYR A 187 -46.45 8.16 -6.57
CA TYR A 187 -45.48 9.24 -6.73
C TYR A 187 -46.04 10.41 -7.55
N CYS A 188 -46.73 10.14 -8.67
CA CYS A 188 -47.38 11.17 -9.47
C CYS A 188 -48.40 11.96 -8.64
N ARG A 189 -49.22 11.26 -7.84
CA ARG A 189 -50.22 11.86 -6.94
C ARG A 189 -49.60 12.64 -5.80
N LEU A 190 -48.45 12.21 -5.28
CA LEU A 190 -47.68 12.94 -4.27
C LEU A 190 -47.18 14.28 -4.82
N MET A 191 -46.76 14.31 -6.09
CA MET A 191 -46.18 15.48 -6.73
C MET A 191 -47.23 16.47 -7.26
N THR A 192 -48.33 16.00 -7.85
CA THR A 192 -49.37 16.88 -8.41
C THR A 192 -50.75 16.22 -8.53
N ASP A 193 -51.80 16.96 -8.16
CA ASP A 193 -53.19 16.52 -8.28
C ASP A 193 -53.77 16.73 -9.70
N LYS A 194 -53.01 17.37 -10.60
CA LYS A 194 -53.48 17.85 -11.91
C LYS A 194 -53.48 16.78 -13.01
N LEU A 195 -52.76 15.67 -12.82
CA LEU A 195 -52.65 14.61 -13.82
C LEU A 195 -53.92 13.76 -13.91
N SER A 196 -54.38 13.47 -15.12
CA SER A 196 -55.42 12.48 -15.36
C SER A 196 -54.87 11.05 -15.25
N GLU A 197 -55.75 10.08 -14.99
CA GLU A 197 -55.37 8.65 -14.94
C GLU A 197 -54.76 8.17 -16.27
N ALA A 198 -55.25 8.66 -17.40
CA ALA A 198 -54.72 8.34 -18.72
C ALA A 198 -53.28 8.89 -18.92
N GLU A 199 -52.94 10.01 -18.29
CA GLU A 199 -51.58 10.55 -18.31
C GLU A 199 -50.65 9.75 -17.39
N ILE A 200 -51.10 9.34 -16.20
CA ILE A 200 -50.31 8.49 -15.31
C ILE A 200 -50.01 7.13 -15.98
N GLN A 201 -50.98 6.51 -16.64
CA GLN A 201 -50.75 5.28 -17.42
C GLN A 201 -49.70 5.46 -18.52
N LYS A 202 -49.71 6.61 -19.21
CA LYS A 202 -48.65 6.94 -20.19
C LYS A 202 -47.28 7.07 -19.52
N ILE A 203 -47.20 7.69 -18.34
CA ILE A 203 -45.96 7.78 -17.57
C ILE A 203 -45.45 6.38 -17.20
N CYS A 204 -46.31 5.50 -16.68
CA CYS A 204 -45.94 4.11 -16.39
C CYS A 204 -45.36 3.42 -17.64
N TYR A 205 -46.05 3.53 -18.78
CA TYR A 205 -45.64 2.91 -20.03
C TYR A 205 -44.30 3.44 -20.57
N TYR A 206 -44.09 4.76 -20.57
CA TYR A 206 -42.87 5.36 -21.16
C TYR A 206 -41.63 5.25 -20.27
N THR A 207 -41.82 5.21 -18.95
CA THR A 207 -40.70 5.28 -18.01
C THR A 207 -40.26 3.93 -17.50
N ASP A 208 -41.10 2.90 -17.64
CA ASP A 208 -40.81 1.53 -17.18
C ASP A 208 -40.33 1.51 -15.71
N GLY A 209 -40.94 2.37 -14.89
CA GLY A 209 -40.63 2.52 -13.47
C GLY A 209 -39.33 3.26 -13.14
N TRP A 210 -38.62 3.84 -14.10
CA TRP A 210 -37.39 4.59 -13.85
C TRP A 210 -37.70 5.99 -13.27
N ILE A 211 -37.31 6.22 -12.02
CA ILE A 211 -37.69 7.43 -11.27
C ILE A 211 -37.22 8.74 -11.90
N SER A 212 -36.05 8.80 -12.52
CA SER A 212 -35.58 10.04 -13.17
C SER A 212 -36.46 10.49 -14.34
N PRO A 213 -36.76 9.68 -15.37
CA PRO A 213 -37.71 10.07 -16.40
C PRO A 213 -39.12 10.35 -15.84
N ILE A 214 -39.58 9.63 -14.80
CA ILE A 214 -40.85 9.95 -14.13
C ILE A 214 -40.82 11.39 -13.59
N TYR A 215 -39.81 11.71 -12.77
CA TYR A 215 -39.64 13.05 -12.20
C TYR A 215 -39.50 14.12 -13.29
N MET A 216 -38.76 13.84 -14.37
CA MET A 216 -38.59 14.76 -15.50
C MET A 216 -39.90 15.03 -16.24
N ILE A 217 -40.73 14.01 -16.48
CA ILE A 217 -42.04 14.19 -17.11
C ILE A 217 -42.96 15.00 -16.20
N LEU A 218 -42.93 14.76 -14.88
CA LEU A 218 -43.70 15.54 -13.90
C LEU A 218 -43.28 17.01 -13.89
N LEU A 219 -41.98 17.30 -13.93
CA LEU A 219 -41.46 18.67 -14.08
C LEU A 219 -41.86 19.30 -15.42
N ALA A 220 -41.81 18.53 -16.52
CA ALA A 220 -42.23 19.00 -17.84
C ALA A 220 -43.71 19.40 -17.83
N PHE A 221 -44.54 18.58 -17.21
CA PHE A 221 -45.97 18.81 -17.05
C PHE A 221 -46.29 20.04 -16.21
N GLU A 222 -45.59 20.25 -15.10
CA GLU A 222 -45.70 21.48 -14.29
C GLU A 222 -45.36 22.75 -15.11
N ASN A 223 -44.48 22.63 -16.11
CA ASN A 223 -44.10 23.71 -17.04
C ASN A 223 -44.96 23.77 -18.31
N GLY A 224 -46.07 23.02 -18.37
CA GLY A 224 -47.05 23.07 -19.46
C GLY A 224 -46.79 22.14 -20.64
N VAL A 225 -45.86 21.19 -20.52
CA VAL A 225 -45.59 20.17 -21.55
C VAL A 225 -46.53 18.96 -21.33
N PRO A 226 -47.34 18.55 -22.31
CA PRO A 226 -48.29 17.44 -22.15
C PRO A 226 -47.60 16.07 -22.04
N VAL A 227 -48.18 15.19 -21.22
CA VAL A 227 -47.73 13.80 -21.04
C VAL A 227 -48.06 12.97 -22.28
N GLY A 228 -47.05 12.50 -23.02
CA GLY A 228 -47.29 11.83 -24.29
C GLY A 228 -46.18 11.89 -25.33
N MET A 229 -45.19 12.78 -25.18
CA MET A 229 -44.06 12.81 -26.11
C MET A 229 -43.09 11.65 -25.81
N ASN A 230 -42.85 10.81 -26.81
CA ASN A 230 -41.94 9.67 -26.79
C ASN A 230 -40.47 10.15 -26.89
N ASP A 231 -40.09 11.11 -26.05
CA ASP A 231 -38.77 11.75 -26.07
C ASP A 231 -37.83 11.04 -25.08
N SER A 232 -36.58 10.78 -25.51
CA SER A 232 -35.55 10.22 -24.64
C SER A 232 -35.28 11.12 -23.43
N ILE A 233 -34.69 10.58 -22.36
CA ILE A 233 -34.29 11.37 -21.18
C ILE A 233 -33.42 12.56 -21.57
N ASP A 234 -32.52 12.39 -22.52
CA ASP A 234 -31.70 13.49 -23.03
C ASP A 234 -32.55 14.61 -23.61
N ARG A 235 -33.60 14.29 -24.37
CA ARG A 235 -34.54 15.29 -24.90
C ARG A 235 -35.39 15.94 -23.81
N LEU A 236 -35.71 15.22 -22.74
CA LEU A 236 -36.41 15.79 -21.58
C LEU A 236 -35.48 16.72 -20.79
N VAL A 237 -34.24 16.31 -20.49
CA VAL A 237 -33.24 17.19 -19.86
C VAL A 237 -32.99 18.41 -20.74
N GLU A 238 -32.90 18.22 -22.06
CA GLU A 238 -32.75 19.29 -23.04
C GLU A 238 -33.94 20.26 -23.00
N LYS A 239 -35.19 19.78 -23.13
CA LYS A 239 -36.37 20.65 -23.21
C LYS A 239 -36.76 21.30 -21.88
N VAL A 240 -36.61 20.59 -20.76
CA VAL A 240 -37.18 20.95 -19.46
C VAL A 240 -36.17 21.69 -18.59
N LEU A 241 -34.87 21.41 -18.73
CA LEU A 241 -33.81 22.07 -17.99
C LEU A 241 -32.97 22.94 -18.92
N PHE A 242 -32.24 22.32 -19.84
CA PHE A 242 -31.19 23.00 -20.60
C PHE A 242 -31.71 24.17 -21.46
N ASN A 243 -32.76 23.95 -22.26
CA ASN A 243 -33.33 24.96 -23.15
C ASN A 243 -34.13 26.04 -22.43
N THR A 244 -34.49 25.83 -21.16
CA THR A 244 -35.16 26.87 -20.36
C THR A 244 -34.18 27.94 -19.87
N TYR A 245 -32.88 27.63 -19.90
CA TYR A 245 -31.82 28.56 -19.52
C TYR A 245 -31.38 29.45 -20.70
N GLU A 246 -30.96 30.66 -20.39
CA GLU A 246 -30.29 31.55 -21.34
C GLU A 246 -28.95 30.96 -21.82
N ASP A 247 -28.48 31.37 -22.99
CA ASP A 247 -27.27 30.80 -23.62
C ASP A 247 -26.03 30.89 -22.71
N SER A 248 -25.90 31.96 -21.90
CA SER A 248 -24.81 32.12 -20.93
C SER A 248 -24.83 31.03 -19.84
N ILE A 249 -26.01 30.70 -19.29
CA ILE A 249 -26.13 29.64 -18.26
C ILE A 249 -25.91 28.26 -18.89
N ARG A 250 -26.37 28.04 -20.13
CA ARG A 250 -26.09 26.79 -20.86
C ARG A 250 -24.59 26.58 -21.07
N SER A 251 -23.89 27.61 -21.54
CA SER A 251 -22.43 27.59 -21.70
C SER A 251 -21.71 27.36 -20.36
N PHE A 252 -22.17 28.02 -19.30
CA PHE A 252 -21.67 27.84 -17.94
C PHE A 252 -21.80 26.38 -17.46
N LEU A 253 -22.96 25.75 -17.61
CA LEU A 253 -23.18 24.35 -17.23
C LEU A 253 -22.30 23.39 -18.02
N LEU A 254 -22.15 23.59 -19.34
CA LEU A 254 -21.28 22.75 -20.16
C LEU A 254 -19.82 22.80 -19.68
N LYS A 255 -19.28 23.99 -19.38
CA LYS A 255 -17.92 24.13 -18.82
C LYS A 255 -17.78 23.52 -17.42
N LEU A 256 -18.82 23.61 -16.59
CA LEU A 256 -18.82 22.95 -15.28
C LEU A 256 -18.82 21.43 -15.37
N SER A 257 -19.22 20.83 -16.49
CA SER A 257 -19.31 19.38 -16.62
C SER A 257 -17.96 18.63 -16.56
N PHE A 258 -16.87 19.39 -16.64
CA PHE A 258 -15.50 18.93 -16.42
C PHE A 258 -15.15 18.78 -14.93
N MET A 259 -16.01 19.28 -14.03
CA MET A 259 -15.84 19.23 -12.58
C MET A 259 -17.08 18.62 -11.93
N GLU A 260 -16.92 17.51 -11.24
CA GLU A 260 -18.05 16.86 -10.56
C GLU A 260 -18.39 17.53 -9.23
N VAL A 261 -17.34 17.91 -8.49
CA VAL A 261 -17.41 18.69 -7.25
C VAL A 261 -16.46 19.87 -7.36
N PHE A 262 -16.97 21.05 -7.05
CA PHE A 262 -16.22 22.29 -7.20
C PHE A 262 -16.64 23.33 -6.17
N THR A 263 -15.75 24.27 -5.88
CA THR A 263 -16.11 25.47 -5.11
C THR A 263 -16.65 26.56 -6.03
N ALA A 264 -17.37 27.53 -5.48
CA ALA A 264 -17.81 28.70 -6.26
C ALA A 264 -16.62 29.48 -6.86
N LYS A 265 -15.46 29.51 -6.18
CA LYS A 265 -14.25 30.17 -6.67
C LYS A 265 -13.64 29.43 -7.87
N GLN A 266 -13.58 28.10 -7.80
CA GLN A 266 -13.10 27.26 -8.89
C GLN A 266 -14.01 27.36 -10.11
N ALA A 267 -15.34 27.30 -9.90
CA ALA A 267 -16.33 27.51 -10.96
C ALA A 267 -16.15 28.87 -11.66
N LEU A 268 -15.96 29.95 -10.90
CA LEU A 268 -15.70 31.28 -11.45
C LEU A 268 -14.43 31.30 -12.31
N TYR A 269 -13.34 30.72 -11.79
CA TYR A 269 -12.05 30.69 -12.48
C TYR A 269 -12.10 29.93 -13.81
N VAL A 270 -12.68 28.73 -13.82
CA VAL A 270 -12.74 27.86 -15.01
C VAL A 270 -13.73 28.38 -16.04
N THR A 271 -14.90 28.84 -15.60
CA THR A 271 -15.97 29.27 -16.53
C THR A 271 -15.77 30.70 -17.05
N GLY A 272 -15.16 31.57 -16.24
CA GLY A 272 -15.03 33.01 -16.49
C GLY A 272 -16.32 33.82 -16.30
N GLU A 273 -17.38 33.22 -15.73
CA GLU A 273 -18.69 33.89 -15.60
C GLU A 273 -18.79 34.65 -14.27
N GLU A 274 -18.80 35.98 -14.32
CA GLU A 274 -18.85 36.85 -13.12
C GLU A 274 -20.09 36.60 -12.26
N ARG A 275 -21.22 36.21 -12.87
CA ARG A 275 -22.47 35.87 -12.15
C ARG A 275 -22.46 34.48 -11.50
N THR A 276 -21.31 33.81 -11.42
CA THR A 276 -21.17 32.45 -10.87
C THR A 276 -21.90 32.26 -9.53
N PRO A 277 -21.73 33.10 -8.49
CA PRO A 277 -22.39 32.88 -7.20
C PRO A 277 -23.92 32.94 -7.27
N GLU A 278 -24.45 33.75 -8.18
CA GLU A 278 -25.89 33.95 -8.38
C GLU A 278 -26.48 32.78 -9.16
N ILE A 279 -25.81 32.36 -10.24
CA ILE A 279 -26.21 31.21 -11.05
C ILE A 279 -26.20 29.93 -10.22
N LEU A 280 -25.16 29.68 -9.43
CA LEU A 280 -25.07 28.47 -8.58
C LEU A 280 -26.15 28.43 -7.48
N LYS A 281 -26.45 29.58 -6.84
CA LYS A 281 -27.56 29.68 -5.88
C LYS A 281 -28.92 29.49 -6.52
N ARG A 282 -29.08 29.94 -7.76
CA ARG A 282 -30.31 29.77 -8.53
C ARG A 282 -30.50 28.30 -8.92
N LEU A 283 -29.48 27.67 -9.51
CA LEU A 283 -29.50 26.27 -9.91
C LEU A 283 -29.82 25.34 -8.73
N SER A 284 -29.20 25.55 -7.56
CA SER A 284 -29.45 24.72 -6.38
C SER A 284 -30.82 24.91 -5.73
N ARG A 285 -31.52 26.03 -6.01
CA ARG A 285 -32.89 26.28 -5.55
C ARG A 285 -33.95 25.80 -6.54
N GLU A 286 -33.67 25.91 -7.83
CA GLU A 286 -34.65 25.67 -8.90
C GLU A 286 -34.71 24.19 -9.32
N ASN A 287 -33.63 23.42 -9.16
CA ASN A 287 -33.59 22.04 -9.62
C ASN A 287 -32.90 21.08 -8.63
N ALA A 288 -33.27 19.80 -8.70
CA ALA A 288 -32.70 18.74 -7.86
C ALA A 288 -31.34 18.22 -8.40
N PHE A 289 -30.80 18.82 -9.46
CA PHE A 289 -29.63 18.33 -10.17
C PHE A 289 -28.34 19.09 -9.80
N VAL A 290 -28.41 20.17 -9.04
CA VAL A 290 -27.22 20.87 -8.51
C VAL A 290 -27.38 20.99 -7.00
N TYR A 291 -26.54 20.30 -6.24
CA TYR A 291 -26.55 20.30 -4.78
C TYR A 291 -25.46 21.20 -4.23
N TYR A 292 -25.72 21.81 -3.07
CA TYR A 292 -24.72 22.53 -2.29
C TYR A 292 -24.49 21.83 -0.95
N ASP A 293 -23.25 21.43 -0.70
CA ASP A 293 -22.81 20.86 0.56
C ASP A 293 -22.38 21.95 1.53
N GLN A 294 -23.12 22.11 2.63
CA GLN A 294 -22.79 23.11 3.65
C GLN A 294 -21.56 22.75 4.48
N ALA A 295 -21.26 21.46 4.69
CA ALA A 295 -20.11 21.05 5.49
C ALA A 295 -18.80 21.26 4.72
N LEU A 296 -18.81 20.92 3.43
CA LEU A 296 -17.64 21.00 2.56
C LEU A 296 -17.54 22.34 1.80
N GLN A 297 -18.59 23.17 1.82
CA GLN A 297 -18.69 24.42 1.05
C GLN A 297 -18.48 24.22 -0.46
N THR A 298 -18.97 23.09 -0.98
CA THR A 298 -18.82 22.68 -2.39
C THR A 298 -20.18 22.50 -3.07
N TYR A 299 -20.19 22.60 -4.38
CA TYR A 299 -21.32 22.22 -5.22
C TYR A 299 -21.05 20.86 -5.87
N LYS A 300 -22.10 20.05 -6.04
CA LYS A 300 -22.06 18.79 -6.80
C LYS A 300 -23.13 18.84 -7.90
N ILE A 301 -22.75 18.55 -9.14
CA ILE A 301 -23.70 18.33 -10.22
C ILE A 301 -24.13 16.87 -10.18
N HIS A 302 -25.43 16.62 -10.15
CA HIS A 302 -26.00 15.29 -10.22
C HIS A 302 -25.61 14.65 -11.55
N ASN A 303 -25.15 13.41 -11.46
CA ASN A 303 -24.50 12.70 -12.54
C ASN A 303 -25.32 12.67 -13.86
N ILE A 304 -26.66 12.76 -13.82
CA ILE A 304 -27.52 12.70 -15.04
C ILE A 304 -27.36 13.98 -15.84
N LEU A 305 -27.38 15.11 -15.14
CA LEU A 305 -27.15 16.39 -15.74
C LEU A 305 -25.71 16.44 -16.25
N LEU A 306 -24.75 15.92 -15.48
CA LEU A 306 -23.35 15.85 -15.86
C LEU A 306 -23.12 15.06 -17.17
N ASP A 307 -23.64 13.84 -17.25
CA ASP A 307 -23.52 12.97 -18.43
C ASP A 307 -24.22 13.60 -19.66
N PHE A 308 -25.42 14.17 -19.47
CA PHE A 308 -26.12 14.91 -20.52
C PHE A 308 -25.29 16.10 -21.02
N LEU A 309 -24.68 16.88 -20.11
CA LEU A 309 -23.85 18.03 -20.47
C LEU A 309 -22.60 17.59 -21.23
N ARG A 310 -21.93 16.51 -20.79
CA ARG A 310 -20.77 15.90 -21.49
C ARG A 310 -21.14 15.39 -22.87
N MET A 311 -22.34 14.84 -23.05
CA MET A 311 -22.84 14.41 -24.37
C MET A 311 -23.22 15.60 -25.28
N LYS A 312 -23.78 16.67 -24.71
CA LYS A 312 -24.15 17.89 -25.45
C LYS A 312 -22.98 18.82 -25.72
N GLU A 313 -21.84 18.52 -25.12
CA GLU A 313 -20.61 19.22 -25.33
C GLU A 313 -20.24 19.21 -26.82
N ARG A 314 -20.02 20.40 -27.35
CA ARG A 314 -19.55 20.61 -28.73
C ARG A 314 -18.32 21.51 -28.75
N PHE A 315 -17.52 21.45 -27.69
CA PHE A 315 -16.29 22.21 -27.62
C PHE A 315 -15.36 21.72 -28.73
N ASN A 316 -14.81 22.67 -29.47
CA ASN A 316 -13.73 22.35 -30.40
C ASN A 316 -12.44 22.04 -29.60
N GLN A 317 -11.40 21.56 -30.28
CA GLN A 317 -10.15 21.19 -29.61
C GLN A 317 -9.49 22.37 -28.86
N GLU A 318 -9.64 23.61 -29.33
CA GLU A 318 -9.07 24.79 -28.65
C GLU A 318 -9.84 25.13 -27.37
N GLU A 319 -11.17 25.02 -27.39
CA GLU A 319 -12.02 25.25 -26.21
C GLU A 319 -11.79 24.18 -25.15
N LEU A 320 -11.69 22.91 -25.55
CA LEU A 320 -11.33 21.80 -24.67
C LEU A 320 -9.98 22.03 -24.00
N ARG A 321 -8.99 22.42 -24.80
CA ARG A 321 -7.65 22.75 -24.32
C ARG A 321 -7.68 23.88 -23.30
N ASP A 322 -8.39 24.98 -23.57
CA ASP A 322 -8.51 26.11 -22.64
C ASP A 322 -9.13 25.70 -21.29
N ILE A 323 -10.17 24.86 -21.31
CA ILE A 323 -10.80 24.34 -20.08
C ILE A 323 -9.81 23.51 -19.26
N TYR A 324 -9.13 22.54 -19.89
CA TYR A 324 -8.15 21.71 -19.20
C TYR A 324 -6.96 22.52 -18.69
N LEU A 325 -6.50 23.53 -19.43
CA LEU A 325 -5.46 24.44 -18.95
C LEU A 325 -5.88 25.20 -17.71
N LYS A 326 -7.10 25.75 -17.67
CA LYS A 326 -7.62 26.44 -16.47
C LYS A 326 -7.77 25.49 -15.29
N LEU A 327 -8.24 24.27 -15.52
CA LEU A 327 -8.32 23.25 -14.47
C LEU A 327 -6.93 22.92 -13.93
N GLY A 328 -5.96 22.70 -14.81
CA GLY A 328 -4.57 22.44 -14.43
C GLY A 328 -3.97 23.59 -13.63
N GLU A 329 -4.13 24.84 -14.07
CA GLU A 329 -3.65 26.03 -13.36
C GLU A 329 -4.27 26.19 -11.97
N TRP A 330 -5.58 25.94 -11.86
CA TRP A 330 -6.27 25.98 -10.58
C TRP A 330 -5.70 24.94 -9.60
N GLU A 331 -5.57 23.69 -10.03
CA GLU A 331 -5.02 22.62 -9.18
C GLU A 331 -3.55 22.86 -8.85
N LEU A 332 -2.77 23.39 -9.80
CA LEU A 332 -1.38 23.78 -9.58
C LEU A 332 -1.26 24.86 -8.49
N SER A 333 -2.14 25.87 -8.52
CA SER A 333 -2.21 26.93 -7.49
C SER A 333 -2.63 26.40 -6.11
N CYS A 334 -3.33 25.26 -6.09
CA CYS A 334 -3.69 24.55 -4.87
C CYS A 334 -2.61 23.56 -4.40
N HIS A 335 -1.43 23.54 -5.05
CA HIS A 335 -0.33 22.60 -4.82
C HIS A 335 -0.70 21.12 -5.04
N LYS A 336 -1.72 20.85 -5.86
CA LYS A 336 -2.15 19.50 -6.26
C LYS A 336 -1.51 19.12 -7.60
N PHE A 337 -0.21 18.87 -7.56
CA PHE A 337 0.62 18.74 -8.76
C PHE A 337 0.21 17.57 -9.68
N MET A 338 -0.03 16.37 -9.13
CA MET A 338 -0.37 15.21 -9.96
C MET A 338 -1.67 15.42 -10.76
N THR A 339 -2.70 15.99 -10.11
CA THR A 339 -3.97 16.33 -10.75
C THR A 339 -3.79 17.41 -11.82
N ALA A 340 -2.98 18.43 -11.52
CA ALA A 340 -2.65 19.47 -12.48
C ALA A 340 -1.97 18.87 -13.73
N TYR A 341 -1.02 17.95 -13.56
CA TYR A 341 -0.36 17.27 -14.67
C TYR A 341 -1.33 16.41 -15.47
N GLY A 342 -2.25 15.69 -14.83
CA GLY A 342 -3.31 14.95 -15.52
C GLY A 342 -4.16 15.87 -16.42
N TYR A 343 -4.50 17.07 -15.96
CA TYR A 343 -5.21 18.06 -16.78
C TYR A 343 -4.35 18.66 -17.89
N PHE A 344 -3.10 19.04 -17.61
CA PHE A 344 -2.19 19.54 -18.63
C PHE A 344 -1.91 18.50 -19.72
N TYR A 345 -1.80 17.21 -19.35
CA TYR A 345 -1.62 16.13 -20.30
C TYR A 345 -2.86 15.97 -21.21
N LYS A 346 -4.07 16.00 -20.64
CA LYS A 346 -5.32 16.04 -21.40
C LYS A 346 -5.45 17.28 -22.30
N ALA A 347 -4.87 18.41 -21.90
CA ALA A 347 -4.77 19.62 -22.72
C ALA A 347 -3.71 19.53 -23.84
N GLY A 348 -2.90 18.46 -23.87
CA GLY A 348 -1.75 18.33 -24.76
C GLY A 348 -0.59 19.28 -24.43
N ASP A 349 -0.58 19.90 -23.24
CA ASP A 349 0.46 20.82 -22.79
C ASP A 349 1.53 20.10 -21.97
N VAL A 350 2.20 19.15 -22.63
CA VAL A 350 3.28 18.34 -22.05
C VAL A 350 4.45 19.23 -21.62
N GLU A 351 4.76 20.25 -22.40
CA GLU A 351 5.88 21.16 -22.14
C GLU A 351 5.73 21.87 -20.79
N ARG A 352 4.51 22.26 -20.39
CA ARG A 352 4.25 22.84 -19.06
C ARG A 352 4.54 21.87 -17.92
N ILE A 353 4.19 20.59 -18.09
CA ILE A 353 4.49 19.54 -17.11
C ILE A 353 6.01 19.38 -16.99
N LEU A 354 6.70 19.24 -18.12
CA LEU A 354 8.15 19.11 -18.16
C LEU A 354 8.85 20.33 -17.55
N ALA A 355 8.40 21.55 -17.86
CA ALA A 355 8.94 22.78 -17.30
C ALA A 355 8.78 22.85 -15.77
N HIS A 356 7.62 22.43 -15.26
CA HIS A 356 7.39 22.40 -13.81
C HIS A 356 8.25 21.33 -13.12
N LEU A 357 8.35 20.14 -13.70
CA LEU A 357 9.21 19.04 -13.20
C LEU A 357 10.70 19.36 -13.32
N ASN A 358 11.08 20.22 -14.26
CA ASN A 358 12.46 20.64 -14.48
C ASN A 358 12.92 21.74 -13.51
N ASN A 359 12.05 22.23 -12.64
CA ASN A 359 12.43 23.18 -11.60
C ASN A 359 12.94 22.43 -10.36
N PRO A 360 14.20 22.63 -9.93
CA PRO A 360 14.77 21.96 -8.75
C PRO A 360 13.93 22.11 -7.47
N LYS A 361 13.21 23.24 -7.31
CA LYS A 361 12.34 23.48 -6.14
C LYS A 361 11.13 22.56 -6.08
N ASN A 362 10.78 21.96 -7.22
CA ASN A 362 9.61 21.11 -7.34
C ASN A 362 9.98 19.64 -7.27
N ILE A 363 11.23 19.21 -7.31
CA ILE A 363 11.61 17.80 -7.44
C ILE A 363 11.27 17.00 -6.18
N ARG A 364 10.60 15.85 -6.36
CA ARG A 364 10.18 14.90 -5.30
C ARG A 364 10.10 13.48 -5.87
N ASN A 365 10.22 12.48 -5.01
CA ASN A 365 10.30 11.06 -5.41
C ASN A 365 9.09 10.52 -6.20
N GLU A 366 7.91 11.12 -6.07
CA GLU A 366 6.66 10.61 -6.67
C GLU A 366 6.15 11.43 -7.86
N LEU A 367 6.77 12.58 -8.19
CA LEU A 367 6.20 13.56 -9.14
C LEU A 367 6.06 13.08 -10.58
N THR A 368 6.76 12.01 -10.95
CA THR A 368 6.64 11.36 -12.25
C THR A 368 5.65 10.19 -12.25
N SER A 369 4.93 9.93 -11.15
CA SER A 369 3.97 8.83 -11.01
C SER A 369 2.50 9.28 -11.04
N PHE A 370 2.15 10.18 -11.96
CA PHE A 370 0.74 10.54 -12.25
C PHE A 370 0.15 9.65 -13.35
N GLU A 371 -1.18 9.63 -13.46
CA GLU A 371 -1.88 8.84 -14.49
C GLU A 371 -1.43 9.23 -15.91
N GLY A 372 -0.97 8.25 -16.69
CA GLY A 372 -0.46 8.47 -18.05
C GLY A 372 0.98 9.01 -18.11
N SER A 373 1.72 9.09 -17.01
CA SER A 373 3.08 9.65 -17.01
C SER A 373 4.08 8.89 -17.89
N PHE A 374 4.13 7.57 -17.81
CA PHE A 374 5.01 6.74 -18.65
C PHE A 374 4.67 6.93 -20.14
N GLU A 375 3.38 6.89 -20.48
CA GLU A 375 2.91 7.13 -21.84
C GLU A 375 3.26 8.53 -22.33
N MET A 376 3.13 9.56 -21.47
CA MET A 376 3.57 10.92 -21.79
C MET A 376 5.06 10.95 -22.14
N PHE A 377 5.92 10.41 -21.29
CA PHE A 377 7.37 10.40 -21.52
C PHE A 377 7.76 9.58 -22.75
N ASP A 378 7.16 8.41 -22.96
CA ASP A 378 7.46 7.53 -24.10
C ASP A 378 6.99 8.12 -25.45
N ASN A 379 5.90 8.89 -25.45
CA ASN A 379 5.39 9.56 -26.64
C ASN A 379 5.98 10.96 -26.89
N THR A 380 6.77 11.49 -25.96
CA THR A 380 7.42 12.80 -26.12
C THR A 380 8.71 12.66 -26.91
N SER A 381 8.96 13.57 -27.86
CA SER A 381 10.19 13.52 -28.66
C SER A 381 11.44 13.72 -27.80
N GLN A 382 12.54 13.09 -28.20
CA GLN A 382 13.81 13.20 -27.48
C GLN A 382 14.32 14.64 -27.46
N GLU A 383 14.10 15.41 -28.54
CA GLU A 383 14.51 16.81 -28.61
C GLU A 383 13.84 17.66 -27.55
N LEU A 384 12.55 17.41 -27.25
CA LEU A 384 11.84 18.13 -26.20
C LEU A 384 12.29 17.66 -24.80
N LEU A 385 12.43 16.35 -24.58
CA LEU A 385 12.93 15.81 -23.31
C LEU A 385 14.33 16.32 -22.97
N HIS A 386 15.21 16.49 -23.97
CA HIS A 386 16.54 17.05 -23.76
C HIS A 386 16.53 18.53 -23.36
N GLN A 387 15.45 19.28 -23.62
CA GLN A 387 15.30 20.67 -23.14
C GLN A 387 14.91 20.73 -21.65
N TYR A 388 14.34 19.65 -21.11
CA TYR A 388 13.89 19.53 -19.72
C TYR A 388 14.60 18.37 -19.00
N PRO A 389 15.94 18.46 -18.85
CA PRO A 389 16.78 17.35 -18.41
C PRO A 389 16.42 16.80 -17.03
N LEU A 390 16.06 17.65 -16.07
CA LEU A 390 15.73 17.20 -14.71
C LEU A 390 14.38 16.46 -14.67
N ALA A 391 13.41 16.86 -15.49
CA ALA A 391 12.16 16.11 -15.66
C ALA A 391 12.44 14.74 -16.28
N TYR A 392 13.28 14.70 -17.31
CA TYR A 392 13.64 13.48 -18.00
C TYR A 392 14.46 12.52 -17.11
N LEU A 393 15.41 13.05 -16.34
CA LEU A 393 16.22 12.28 -15.39
C LEU A 393 15.35 11.63 -14.31
N GLN A 394 14.37 12.34 -13.76
CA GLN A 394 13.41 11.76 -12.80
C GLN A 394 12.66 10.55 -13.39
N HIS A 395 12.22 10.64 -14.65
CA HIS A 395 11.59 9.51 -15.35
C HIS A 395 12.57 8.35 -15.58
N ILE A 396 13.82 8.65 -15.94
CA ILE A 396 14.88 7.63 -16.12
C ILE A 396 15.13 6.89 -14.80
N LEU A 397 15.27 7.59 -13.67
CA LEU A 397 15.47 6.96 -12.36
C LEU A 397 14.30 6.06 -11.98
N LEU A 398 13.07 6.53 -12.14
CA LEU A 398 11.89 5.71 -11.87
C LEU A 398 11.89 4.43 -12.74
N SER A 399 12.30 4.56 -14.00
CA SER A 399 12.42 3.44 -14.93
C SER A 399 13.56 2.48 -14.57
N ILE A 400 14.68 2.96 -14.01
CA ILE A 400 15.77 2.11 -13.51
C ILE A 400 15.33 1.33 -12.28
N VAL A 401 14.65 2.01 -11.34
CA VAL A 401 14.23 1.43 -10.06
C VAL A 401 13.13 0.37 -10.24
N LYS A 402 12.19 0.60 -11.17
CA LYS A 402 11.07 -0.31 -11.47
C LYS A 402 11.34 -1.29 -12.62
N GLY A 403 12.35 -1.03 -13.44
CA GLY A 403 12.61 -1.75 -14.69
C GLY A 403 13.48 -3.00 -14.53
N ASP A 404 13.34 -3.92 -15.49
CA ASP A 404 14.23 -5.08 -15.61
C ASP A 404 15.60 -4.69 -16.20
N GLY A 405 16.48 -5.67 -16.37
CA GLY A 405 17.81 -5.44 -16.95
C GLY A 405 17.80 -4.82 -18.36
N LYS A 406 16.75 -5.07 -19.16
CA LYS A 406 16.63 -4.51 -20.51
C LYS A 406 16.25 -3.03 -20.43
N THR A 407 15.30 -2.67 -19.58
CA THR A 407 14.93 -1.28 -19.30
C THR A 407 16.13 -0.49 -18.78
N ILE A 408 16.89 -1.06 -17.84
CA ILE A 408 18.10 -0.41 -17.29
C ILE A 408 19.14 -0.15 -18.40
N ALA A 409 19.35 -1.10 -19.31
CA ALA A 409 20.26 -0.93 -20.43
C ALA A 409 19.79 0.15 -21.42
N ASP A 410 18.48 0.32 -21.62
CA ASP A 410 17.92 1.41 -22.42
C ASP A 410 18.13 2.77 -21.74
N CYS A 411 17.86 2.85 -20.43
CA CYS A 411 18.14 4.03 -19.60
C CYS A 411 19.60 4.47 -19.68
N ALA A 412 20.56 3.53 -19.65
CA ALA A 412 21.98 3.83 -19.81
C ALA A 412 22.28 4.53 -21.16
N LYS A 413 21.66 4.07 -22.25
CA LYS A 413 21.80 4.70 -23.58
C LYS A 413 21.17 6.09 -23.61
N ARG A 414 20.01 6.27 -22.97
CA ARG A 414 19.33 7.58 -22.84
C ARG A 414 20.22 8.58 -22.10
N LEU A 415 20.85 8.16 -21.00
CA LEU A 415 21.82 8.98 -20.24
C LEU A 415 23.05 9.35 -21.08
N ASP A 416 23.61 8.41 -21.84
CA ASP A 416 24.75 8.69 -22.73
C ASP A 416 24.40 9.67 -23.86
N SER A 417 23.19 9.57 -24.40
CA SER A 417 22.67 10.51 -25.39
C SER A 417 22.53 11.92 -24.79
N LEU A 418 21.89 12.03 -23.63
CA LEU A 418 21.70 13.29 -22.93
C LEU A 418 23.05 13.94 -22.55
N LYS A 419 24.01 13.14 -22.10
CA LYS A 419 25.38 13.61 -21.78
C LYS A 419 26.03 14.29 -22.98
N LYS A 420 26.00 13.65 -24.16
CA LYS A 420 26.59 14.21 -25.40
C LYS A 420 25.95 15.54 -25.80
N VAL A 421 24.64 15.66 -25.64
CA VAL A 421 23.92 16.90 -25.91
C VAL A 421 24.46 18.01 -25.01
N TYR A 422 24.51 17.79 -23.70
CA TYR A 422 24.98 18.80 -22.75
C TYR A 422 26.48 19.08 -22.81
N GLU A 423 27.31 18.12 -23.24
CA GLU A 423 28.75 18.36 -23.48
C GLU A 423 29.02 19.27 -24.69
N THR A 424 28.12 19.25 -25.69
CA THR A 424 28.28 20.00 -26.95
C THR A 424 27.39 21.24 -27.03
N MET A 425 26.56 21.49 -26.01
CA MET A 425 25.63 22.62 -26.01
C MET A 425 26.37 23.95 -25.82
N GLU A 426 26.24 24.81 -26.83
CA GLU A 426 26.74 26.19 -26.82
C GLU A 426 25.64 27.15 -26.32
N ASN A 427 26.04 28.30 -25.77
CA ASN A 427 25.14 29.37 -25.30
C ASN A 427 24.21 29.01 -24.12
N MET A 428 24.62 28.08 -23.25
CA MET A 428 23.96 27.79 -21.97
C MET A 428 24.82 28.29 -20.80
N ASP A 429 24.17 28.63 -19.68
CA ASP A 429 24.85 28.90 -18.42
C ASP A 429 25.76 27.72 -18.02
N GLU A 430 27.03 28.01 -17.76
CA GLU A 430 28.05 26.99 -17.54
C GLU A 430 27.83 26.23 -16.22
N GLU A 431 27.37 26.93 -15.18
CA GLU A 431 27.08 26.35 -13.87
C GLU A 431 25.92 25.35 -13.96
N TYR A 432 24.79 25.77 -14.55
CA TYR A 432 23.65 24.89 -14.79
C TYR A 432 24.02 23.69 -15.68
N ARG A 433 24.78 23.92 -16.77
CA ARG A 433 25.22 22.83 -17.66
C ARG A 433 26.08 21.81 -16.91
N ASN A 434 27.03 22.27 -16.10
CA ASN A 434 27.87 21.39 -15.29
C ASN A 434 27.04 20.62 -14.26
N HIS A 435 26.02 21.24 -13.68
CA HIS A 435 25.09 20.58 -12.78
C HIS A 435 24.32 19.46 -13.46
N ILE A 436 23.78 19.68 -14.65
CA ILE A 436 23.09 18.64 -15.42
C ILE A 436 24.04 17.48 -15.75
N LEU A 437 25.29 17.78 -16.14
CA LEU A 437 26.30 16.74 -16.36
C LEU A 437 26.60 15.94 -15.09
N ALA A 438 26.64 16.60 -13.92
CA ALA A 438 26.80 15.93 -12.64
C ALA A 438 25.61 15.01 -12.34
N GLU A 439 24.37 15.48 -12.53
CA GLU A 439 23.17 14.65 -12.36
C GLU A 439 23.19 13.41 -13.25
N ILE A 440 23.56 13.58 -14.53
CA ILE A 440 23.66 12.44 -15.46
C ILE A 440 24.68 11.41 -14.95
N LEU A 441 25.84 11.86 -14.46
CA LEU A 441 26.87 10.96 -13.91
C LEU A 441 26.41 10.29 -12.60
N ILE A 442 25.63 10.99 -11.76
CA ILE A 442 25.02 10.41 -10.57
C ILE A 442 24.05 9.30 -10.97
N PHE A 443 23.21 9.54 -11.98
CA PHE A 443 22.14 8.62 -12.39
C PHE A 443 22.69 7.38 -13.11
N LYS A 444 23.80 7.57 -13.83
CA LYS A 444 24.47 6.47 -14.53
C LYS A 444 24.96 5.38 -13.57
N ARG A 445 25.25 5.71 -12.30
CA ARG A 445 25.57 4.73 -11.23
C ARG A 445 24.48 3.69 -11.06
N PHE A 446 23.22 4.12 -11.09
CA PHE A 446 22.08 3.23 -10.87
C PHE A 446 21.86 2.27 -12.05
N THR A 447 22.51 2.51 -13.20
CA THR A 447 22.49 1.59 -14.34
C THR A 447 23.43 0.39 -14.18
N SER A 448 24.40 0.51 -13.28
CA SER A 448 25.36 -0.55 -12.95
C SER A 448 25.10 -1.08 -11.54
N PHE A 449 23.96 -1.78 -11.39
CA PHE A 449 23.59 -2.40 -10.11
C PHE A 449 24.73 -3.25 -9.55
N ASN A 450 24.84 -3.30 -8.21
CA ASN A 450 25.81 -4.06 -7.42
C ASN A 450 27.31 -3.85 -7.76
N VAL A 451 27.65 -2.81 -8.55
CA VAL A 451 29.04 -2.42 -8.83
C VAL A 451 29.39 -1.17 -8.03
N ILE A 452 30.41 -1.22 -7.15
CA ILE A 452 30.86 -0.04 -6.39
C ILE A 452 31.68 0.94 -7.25
N ASN A 453 32.38 0.44 -8.27
CA ASN A 453 33.24 1.24 -9.14
C ASN A 453 32.93 0.99 -10.63
N PRO A 454 31.77 1.44 -11.13
CA PRO A 454 31.44 1.34 -12.54
C PRO A 454 32.41 2.19 -13.39
N SER A 455 32.64 1.77 -14.63
CA SER A 455 33.58 2.47 -15.52
C SER A 455 33.05 3.85 -15.92
N GLY A 456 33.86 4.90 -15.77
CA GLY A 456 33.56 6.25 -16.25
C GLY A 456 32.86 7.18 -15.25
N GLU A 457 32.78 6.80 -13.97
CA GLU A 457 32.10 7.58 -12.93
C GLU A 457 33.01 7.79 -11.71
N ASP A 458 33.51 9.02 -11.56
CA ASP A 458 34.34 9.41 -10.43
C ASP A 458 33.57 10.40 -9.55
N ASN A 459 33.55 10.13 -8.23
CA ASN A 459 33.07 11.10 -7.24
C ASN A 459 33.82 12.43 -7.38
N ALA A 460 35.12 12.39 -7.72
CA ALA A 460 35.91 13.60 -7.91
C ALA A 460 35.38 14.45 -9.08
N GLU A 461 34.96 13.84 -10.18
CA GLU A 461 34.41 14.57 -11.33
C GLU A 461 33.03 15.15 -11.02
N ILE A 462 32.16 14.39 -10.35
CA ILE A 462 30.85 14.91 -9.92
C ILE A 462 31.03 16.09 -8.95
N LEU A 463 31.92 15.96 -7.96
CA LEU A 463 32.21 17.05 -7.02
C LEU A 463 32.79 18.28 -7.72
N ARG A 464 33.64 18.08 -8.75
CA ARG A 464 34.18 19.17 -9.57
C ARG A 464 33.08 19.88 -10.35
N LEU A 465 32.17 19.12 -10.96
CA LEU A 465 31.06 19.67 -11.75
C LEU A 465 30.03 20.40 -10.89
N LEU A 466 29.72 19.88 -9.69
CA LEU A 466 28.80 20.51 -8.74
C LEU A 466 29.38 21.75 -8.06
N ASN A 467 30.71 21.91 -8.04
CA ASN A 467 31.40 23.07 -7.48
C ASN A 467 30.96 23.46 -6.04
N GLY A 468 30.66 22.46 -5.21
CA GLY A 468 30.21 22.64 -3.83
C GLY A 468 28.69 22.68 -3.63
N GLU A 469 27.91 22.66 -4.70
CA GLU A 469 26.46 22.46 -4.63
C GLU A 469 26.06 21.00 -4.42
N GLN A 470 24.79 20.77 -4.09
CA GLN A 470 24.20 19.45 -3.94
C GLN A 470 23.41 19.06 -5.19
N SER A 471 23.18 17.77 -5.37
CA SER A 471 22.26 17.27 -6.39
C SER A 471 20.89 17.93 -6.25
N PHE A 472 20.28 18.28 -7.37
CA PHE A 472 18.90 18.76 -7.46
C PHE A 472 17.89 17.63 -7.27
N ILE A 473 18.23 16.39 -7.62
CA ILE A 473 17.29 15.27 -7.57
C ILE A 473 17.56 14.36 -6.38
N MET A 474 18.82 14.04 -6.10
CA MET A 474 19.18 13.15 -4.99
C MET A 474 19.17 13.91 -3.67
N SER A 475 18.39 13.39 -2.73
CA SER A 475 18.17 13.96 -1.40
C SER A 475 18.14 12.87 -0.33
N ARG A 476 18.16 13.28 0.94
CA ARG A 476 17.97 12.37 2.08
C ARG A 476 16.69 11.52 2.05
N GLU A 477 15.67 11.92 1.30
CA GLU A 477 14.41 11.19 1.19
C GLU A 477 14.52 9.98 0.24
N ASN A 478 15.58 9.89 -0.56
CA ASN A 478 15.79 8.78 -1.48
C ASN A 478 16.23 7.52 -0.75
N GLU A 479 15.71 6.38 -1.20
CA GLU A 479 16.06 5.08 -0.62
C GLU A 479 17.46 4.64 -1.03
N PHE A 480 18.28 4.23 -0.05
CA PHE A 480 19.70 3.97 -0.24
C PHE A 480 20.07 2.49 -0.31
N THR A 481 19.37 1.64 0.45
CA THR A 481 19.75 0.22 0.64
C THR A 481 19.10 -0.72 -0.36
N MET A 482 18.32 -0.17 -1.30
CA MET A 482 17.49 -0.92 -2.24
C MET A 482 16.47 -1.84 -1.53
N GLY A 483 16.05 -1.48 -0.32
CA GLY A 483 15.16 -2.30 0.50
C GLY A 483 15.80 -3.56 1.12
N SER A 484 17.11 -3.78 0.94
CA SER A 484 17.84 -4.86 1.59
C SER A 484 18.10 -4.54 3.07
N PRO A 485 17.89 -5.48 4.01
CA PRO A 485 18.24 -5.28 5.42
C PRO A 485 19.74 -5.43 5.70
N HIS A 486 20.54 -5.69 4.66
CA HIS A 486 21.99 -5.88 4.75
C HIS A 486 22.66 -5.26 3.51
N LEU A 487 23.44 -4.20 3.70
CA LEU A 487 23.98 -3.40 2.61
C LEU A 487 25.15 -4.09 1.88
N LEU A 488 26.11 -4.66 2.59
CA LEU A 488 27.22 -5.41 1.99
C LEU A 488 26.73 -6.62 1.19
N TYR A 489 25.62 -7.23 1.59
CA TYR A 489 25.01 -8.34 0.87
C TYR A 489 24.63 -7.95 -0.57
N VAL A 490 24.29 -6.68 -0.81
CA VAL A 490 23.98 -6.15 -2.14
C VAL A 490 25.24 -6.12 -3.03
N TYR A 491 26.42 -5.90 -2.45
CA TYR A 491 27.66 -5.62 -3.20
C TYR A 491 28.68 -6.76 -3.17
N PHE A 492 28.56 -7.76 -2.30
CA PHE A 492 29.53 -8.84 -2.18
C PHE A 492 29.35 -9.91 -3.28
N ARG A 493 30.12 -9.75 -4.35
CA ARG A 493 29.97 -10.53 -5.60
C ARG A 493 31.08 -11.50 -5.91
N ASP A 494 32.30 -11.19 -5.47
CA ASP A 494 33.49 -11.94 -5.83
C ASP A 494 34.10 -12.56 -4.56
N GLN A 495 34.46 -13.84 -4.59
CA GLN A 495 35.16 -14.46 -3.45
C GLN A 495 36.52 -13.79 -3.23
N GLY A 496 36.88 -13.58 -1.96
CA GLY A 496 38.10 -12.90 -1.53
C GLY A 496 38.02 -11.38 -1.57
N SER A 497 36.87 -10.80 -1.93
CA SER A 497 36.71 -9.35 -2.06
C SER A 497 36.03 -8.67 -0.87
N PHE A 498 35.53 -9.42 0.14
CA PHE A 498 34.61 -8.89 1.15
C PHE A 498 35.17 -7.70 1.93
N ALA A 499 36.41 -7.83 2.43
CA ALA A 499 37.10 -6.75 3.14
C ALA A 499 37.36 -5.52 2.25
N GLN A 500 37.79 -5.76 1.01
CA GLN A 500 38.07 -4.70 0.04
C GLN A 500 36.79 -3.94 -0.32
N ILE A 501 35.69 -4.65 -0.53
CA ILE A 501 34.37 -4.10 -0.84
C ILE A 501 33.87 -3.25 0.31
N ALA A 502 33.96 -3.74 1.56
CA ALA A 502 33.55 -2.97 2.73
C ALA A 502 34.33 -1.65 2.87
N GLN A 503 35.65 -1.69 2.68
CA GLN A 503 36.48 -0.50 2.74
C GLN A 503 36.20 0.48 1.59
N LEU A 504 36.11 -0.03 0.36
CA LEU A 504 35.89 0.79 -0.83
C LEU A 504 34.50 1.43 -0.82
N ALA A 505 33.46 0.67 -0.48
CA ALA A 505 32.10 1.17 -0.37
C ALA A 505 32.00 2.27 0.70
N ALA A 506 32.64 2.08 1.87
CA ALA A 506 32.60 3.08 2.95
C ALA A 506 33.17 4.43 2.50
N GLN A 507 34.29 4.42 1.76
CA GLN A 507 34.89 5.63 1.21
C GLN A 507 34.01 6.27 0.14
N ARG A 508 33.50 5.45 -0.79
CA ARG A 508 32.72 5.93 -1.95
C ARG A 508 31.37 6.50 -1.55
N PHE A 509 30.67 5.85 -0.63
CA PHE A 509 29.35 6.28 -0.17
C PHE A 509 29.42 7.50 0.74
N THR A 510 30.52 7.69 1.49
CA THR A 510 30.75 8.95 2.22
C THR A 510 30.80 10.15 1.28
N ALA A 511 31.54 10.03 0.17
CA ALA A 511 31.61 11.10 -0.83
C ALA A 511 30.28 11.30 -1.55
N TYR A 512 29.54 10.22 -1.85
CA TYR A 512 28.18 10.30 -2.40
C TYR A 512 27.23 11.07 -1.47
N ALA A 513 27.21 10.74 -0.18
CA ALA A 513 26.35 11.41 0.79
C ALA A 513 26.62 12.93 0.90
N GLY A 514 27.85 13.35 0.61
CA GLY A 514 28.25 14.75 0.58
C GLY A 514 27.48 15.58 -0.46
N PHE A 515 27.27 15.04 -1.66
CA PHE A 515 26.55 15.74 -2.73
C PHE A 515 25.08 15.33 -2.87
N ALA A 516 24.67 14.16 -2.37
CA ALA A 516 23.29 13.64 -2.48
C ALA A 516 22.38 14.11 -1.34
N GLY A 517 22.56 15.34 -0.85
CA GLY A 517 21.72 15.94 0.21
C GLY A 517 21.73 15.18 1.55
N GLY A 518 22.72 14.31 1.79
CA GLY A 518 22.79 13.44 2.96
C GLY A 518 22.24 12.02 2.77
N CYS A 519 21.74 11.66 1.58
CA CYS A 519 21.41 10.27 1.23
C CYS A 519 22.63 9.37 1.43
N GLY A 520 22.50 8.26 2.15
CA GLY A 520 23.61 7.37 2.45
C GLY A 520 24.40 7.71 3.72
N THR A 521 24.03 8.77 4.46
CA THR A 521 24.74 9.18 5.68
C THR A 521 24.72 8.09 6.75
N GLY A 522 25.90 7.65 7.23
CA GLY A 522 26.04 6.57 8.21
C GLY A 522 26.37 5.21 7.57
N SER A 523 26.29 5.10 6.24
CA SER A 523 26.63 3.87 5.51
C SER A 523 28.08 3.44 5.71
N GLU A 524 29.00 4.38 5.95
CA GLU A 524 30.41 4.09 6.21
C GLU A 524 30.62 3.25 7.46
N TYR A 525 29.83 3.50 8.51
CA TYR A 525 29.85 2.72 9.74
C TYR A 525 29.03 1.45 9.60
N LEU A 526 27.91 1.50 8.86
CA LEU A 526 27.08 0.31 8.60
C LEU A 526 27.90 -0.79 7.91
N LEU A 527 28.62 -0.46 6.85
CA LEU A 527 29.46 -1.41 6.11
C LEU A 527 30.56 -2.01 7.01
N GLN A 528 31.15 -1.21 7.90
CA GLN A 528 32.13 -1.71 8.87
C GLN A 528 31.46 -2.63 9.90
N ALA A 529 30.28 -2.29 10.38
CA ALA A 529 29.54 -3.09 11.36
C ALA A 529 29.14 -4.46 10.78
N GLU A 530 28.59 -4.46 9.57
CA GLU A 530 28.21 -5.68 8.86
C GLU A 530 29.42 -6.57 8.57
N TYR A 531 30.52 -6.00 8.06
CA TYR A 531 31.77 -6.75 7.82
C TYR A 531 32.30 -7.37 9.13
N ALA A 532 32.37 -6.56 10.19
CA ALA A 532 32.88 -6.98 11.49
C ALA A 532 32.02 -8.11 12.10
N LEU A 533 30.70 -8.02 11.98
CA LEU A 533 29.78 -9.05 12.43
C LEU A 533 29.97 -10.37 11.67
N GLU A 534 30.02 -10.30 10.34
CA GLU A 534 30.15 -11.48 9.48
C GLU A 534 31.51 -12.19 9.63
N THR A 535 32.56 -11.48 10.06
CA THR A 535 33.94 -12.00 10.20
C THR A 535 34.39 -12.23 11.65
N GLY A 536 33.61 -11.81 12.65
CA GLY A 536 33.81 -12.14 14.07
C GLY A 536 34.46 -11.06 14.93
N ASP A 537 34.56 -9.83 14.44
CA ASP A 537 34.91 -8.65 15.25
C ASP A 537 33.65 -8.06 15.89
N PHE A 538 33.18 -8.68 16.97
CA PHE A 538 31.89 -8.32 17.59
C PHE A 538 31.90 -6.96 18.31
N ASP A 539 33.03 -6.57 18.88
CA ASP A 539 33.19 -5.24 19.49
C ASP A 539 33.16 -4.15 18.40
N GLY A 540 33.83 -4.40 17.27
CA GLY A 540 33.75 -3.55 16.09
C GLY A 540 32.36 -3.48 15.49
N ALA A 541 31.62 -4.61 15.46
CA ALA A 541 30.24 -4.67 15.00
C ALA A 541 29.31 -3.81 15.86
N GLU A 542 29.38 -3.94 17.19
CA GLU A 542 28.55 -3.17 18.12
C GLU A 542 28.84 -1.66 18.04
N LEU A 543 30.13 -1.29 18.13
CA LEU A 543 30.57 0.10 18.09
C LEU A 543 30.13 0.78 16.78
N ASN A 544 30.38 0.14 15.64
CA ASN A 544 30.03 0.73 14.36
C ASN A 544 28.53 0.68 14.07
N GLY A 545 27.80 -0.33 14.58
CA GLY A 545 26.34 -0.40 14.49
C GLY A 545 25.69 0.81 15.16
N PHE A 546 26.07 1.14 16.40
CA PHE A 546 25.56 2.33 17.06
C PHE A 546 26.00 3.64 16.38
N ARG A 547 27.26 3.73 15.91
CA ARG A 547 27.71 4.90 15.13
C ARG A 547 26.89 5.10 13.87
N ALA A 548 26.57 4.02 13.15
CA ALA A 548 25.72 4.06 11.97
C ALA A 548 24.34 4.62 12.31
N ILE A 549 23.69 4.12 13.37
CA ILE A 549 22.37 4.61 13.83
C ILE A 549 22.42 6.10 14.17
N TYR A 550 23.35 6.53 15.03
CA TYR A 550 23.44 7.93 15.45
C TYR A 550 23.75 8.86 14.27
N LYS A 551 24.62 8.43 13.35
CA LYS A 551 24.98 9.21 12.16
C LYS A 551 23.80 9.30 11.20
N ALA A 552 23.13 8.18 10.91
CA ALA A 552 21.97 8.09 10.05
C ALA A 552 20.79 8.96 10.55
N ARG A 553 20.54 8.97 11.87
CA ARG A 553 19.52 9.82 12.50
C ARG A 553 19.73 11.31 12.25
N THR A 554 20.97 11.78 12.06
CA THR A 554 21.24 13.20 11.76
C THR A 554 20.71 13.65 10.39
N LYS A 555 20.37 12.70 9.52
CA LYS A 555 19.85 12.91 8.16
C LYS A 555 18.62 12.05 7.86
N GLU A 556 17.94 11.54 8.90
CA GLU A 556 16.71 10.76 8.78
C GLU A 556 16.85 9.57 7.80
N GLN A 557 18.02 8.93 7.76
CA GLN A 557 18.29 7.79 6.86
C GLN A 557 17.72 6.48 7.41
N THR A 558 16.40 6.31 7.30
CA THR A 558 15.67 5.17 7.88
C THR A 558 16.20 3.81 7.43
N SER A 559 16.48 3.61 6.14
CA SER A 559 16.97 2.32 5.65
C SER A 559 18.33 1.91 6.25
N ILE A 560 19.22 2.88 6.50
CA ILE A 560 20.48 2.63 7.20
C ILE A 560 20.24 2.31 8.67
N ILE A 561 19.28 2.98 9.32
CA ILE A 561 18.86 2.68 10.70
C ILE A 561 18.34 1.24 10.79
N ILE A 562 17.53 0.79 9.83
CA ILE A 562 17.02 -0.59 9.77
C ILE A 562 18.18 -1.58 9.68
N CYS A 563 19.10 -1.41 8.73
CA CYS A 563 20.23 -2.33 8.54
C CYS A 563 21.16 -2.37 9.76
N ALA A 564 21.42 -1.22 10.38
CA ALA A 564 22.29 -1.13 11.55
C ALA A 564 21.66 -1.81 12.78
N ASN A 565 20.37 -1.59 13.03
CA ASN A 565 19.65 -2.31 14.09
C ASN A 565 19.60 -3.81 13.79
N PHE A 566 19.36 -4.22 12.54
CA PHE A 566 19.37 -5.63 12.15
C PHE A 566 20.72 -6.30 12.44
N THR A 567 21.83 -5.60 12.16
CA THR A 567 23.19 -6.04 12.50
C THR A 567 23.35 -6.23 14.01
N LEU A 568 22.92 -5.25 14.82
CA LEU A 568 23.01 -5.32 16.29
C LEU A 568 22.11 -6.43 16.87
N ILE A 569 20.91 -6.62 16.33
CA ILE A 569 20.00 -7.68 16.75
C ILE A 569 20.62 -9.05 16.50
N ARG A 570 21.19 -9.28 15.30
CA ARG A 570 21.89 -10.54 14.99
C ARG A 570 23.08 -10.78 15.91
N LEU A 571 23.83 -9.73 16.25
CA LEU A 571 24.90 -9.80 17.25
C LEU A 571 24.37 -10.20 18.63
N TYR A 572 23.26 -9.62 19.08
CA TYR A 572 22.66 -9.94 20.38
C TYR A 572 22.12 -11.37 20.44
N LEU A 573 21.54 -11.88 19.35
CA LEU A 573 21.20 -13.29 19.23
C LEU A 573 22.42 -14.20 19.40
N LEU A 574 23.55 -13.86 18.76
CA LEU A 574 24.80 -14.61 18.90
C LEU A 574 25.36 -14.58 20.33
N GLN A 575 25.21 -13.45 21.03
CA GLN A 575 25.61 -13.30 22.43
C GLN A 575 24.62 -13.92 23.43
N GLY A 576 23.48 -14.46 22.97
CA GLY A 576 22.42 -14.99 23.83
C GLY A 576 21.55 -13.92 24.52
N LYS A 577 21.68 -12.65 24.15
CA LYS A 577 20.90 -11.50 24.64
C LYS A 577 19.56 -11.39 23.87
N ILE A 578 18.76 -12.45 23.94
CA ILE A 578 17.53 -12.55 23.14
C ILE A 578 16.44 -11.53 23.54
N PRO A 579 16.19 -11.28 24.85
CA PRO A 579 15.22 -10.25 25.24
C PRO A 579 15.56 -8.87 24.68
N GLU A 580 16.82 -8.47 24.76
CA GLU A 580 17.32 -7.19 24.25
C GLU A 580 17.22 -7.11 22.72
N ALA A 581 17.52 -8.21 22.02
CA ALA A 581 17.34 -8.34 20.58
C ALA A 581 15.87 -8.15 20.15
N LEU A 582 14.94 -8.79 20.86
CA LEU A 582 13.50 -8.70 20.55
C LEU A 582 12.91 -7.33 20.91
N GLU A 583 13.34 -6.72 22.01
CA GLU A 583 12.95 -5.35 22.36
C GLU A 583 13.43 -4.35 21.30
N MET A 584 14.66 -4.48 20.82
CA MET A 584 15.20 -3.63 19.75
C MET A 584 14.43 -3.83 18.43
N LEU A 585 14.05 -5.06 18.09
CA LEU A 585 13.22 -5.35 16.92
C LEU A 585 11.84 -4.70 17.02
N GLU A 586 11.19 -4.79 18.19
CA GLU A 586 9.87 -4.20 18.43
C GLU A 586 9.91 -2.67 18.33
N GLN A 587 10.90 -2.02 18.95
CA GLN A 587 11.09 -0.56 18.84
C GLN A 587 11.29 -0.13 17.39
N LEU A 588 12.13 -0.86 16.64
CA LEU A 588 12.37 -0.58 15.22
C LEU A 588 11.09 -0.74 14.37
N GLU A 589 10.29 -1.77 14.62
CA GLU A 589 9.02 -1.98 13.90
C GLU A 589 8.04 -0.82 14.14
N GLN A 590 7.97 -0.30 15.38
CA GLN A 590 7.14 0.86 15.71
C GLN A 590 7.62 2.14 15.00
N GLU A 591 8.93 2.39 15.01
CA GLU A 591 9.53 3.54 14.31
C GLU A 591 9.23 3.50 12.80
N VAL A 592 9.42 2.35 12.16
CA VAL A 592 9.20 2.19 10.71
C VAL A 592 7.72 2.25 10.32
N SER A 593 6.84 1.60 11.09
CA SER A 593 5.40 1.60 10.80
C SER A 593 4.82 3.03 10.82
N ALA A 594 5.39 3.93 11.63
CA ALA A 594 4.94 5.32 11.70
C ALA A 594 5.28 6.17 10.46
N LEU A 595 6.25 5.74 9.64
CA LEU A 595 6.67 6.44 8.42
C LEU A 595 5.77 6.13 7.22
N ASN A 596 5.02 5.02 7.27
CA ASN A 596 4.17 4.52 6.20
C ASN A 596 4.87 4.44 4.82
N ASN A 597 6.06 3.84 4.78
CA ASN A 597 6.81 3.59 3.56
C ASN A 597 6.81 2.08 3.23
N SER A 598 6.25 1.70 2.08
CA SER A 598 6.09 0.30 1.64
C SER A 598 7.41 -0.48 1.57
N ILE A 599 8.47 0.15 1.06
CA ILE A 599 9.79 -0.48 0.96
C ILE A 599 10.34 -0.76 2.36
N HIS A 600 10.28 0.22 3.28
CA HIS A 600 10.78 0.02 4.65
C HIS A 600 9.98 -1.03 5.42
N ASN A 601 8.66 -1.09 5.23
CA ASN A 601 7.81 -2.14 5.82
C ASN A 601 8.21 -3.52 5.33
N THR A 602 8.43 -3.66 4.01
CA THR A 602 8.92 -4.90 3.40
C THR A 602 10.30 -5.29 3.94
N THR A 603 11.21 -4.32 4.14
CA THR A 603 12.53 -4.57 4.76
C THR A 603 12.40 -5.08 6.20
N ILE A 604 11.52 -4.49 7.00
CA ILE A 604 11.29 -4.93 8.38
C ILE A 604 10.70 -6.33 8.45
N ASP A 605 9.79 -6.69 7.54
CA ASP A 605 9.26 -8.05 7.44
C ASP A 605 10.38 -9.07 7.18
N MET A 606 11.35 -8.73 6.30
CA MET A 606 12.52 -9.57 6.08
C MET A 606 13.40 -9.69 7.33
N CYS A 607 13.62 -8.59 8.08
CA CYS A 607 14.33 -8.63 9.36
C CYS A 607 13.63 -9.57 10.35
N LYS A 608 12.31 -9.40 10.54
CA LYS A 608 11.49 -10.23 11.44
C LYS A 608 11.54 -11.69 11.04
N GLY A 609 11.32 -11.99 9.77
CA GLY A 609 11.37 -13.36 9.24
C GLY A 609 12.72 -14.01 9.48
N TYR A 610 13.83 -13.28 9.27
CA TYR A 610 15.17 -13.79 9.55
C TYR A 610 15.40 -14.07 11.04
N ILE A 611 15.03 -13.12 11.91
CA ILE A 611 15.21 -13.22 13.36
C ILE A 611 14.38 -14.36 13.94
N TYR A 612 13.09 -14.43 13.60
CA TYR A 612 12.22 -15.52 14.06
C TYR A 612 12.65 -16.88 13.52
N ALA A 613 13.21 -16.93 12.31
CA ALA A 613 13.80 -18.15 11.80
C ALA A 613 15.03 -18.60 12.61
N CYS A 614 15.92 -17.67 12.98
CA CYS A 614 17.05 -17.92 13.87
C CYS A 614 16.61 -18.43 15.26
N LEU A 615 15.47 -17.92 15.76
CA LEU A 615 14.83 -18.36 17.01
C LEU A 615 14.01 -19.65 16.87
N LYS A 616 13.91 -20.24 15.67
CA LYS A 616 13.10 -21.43 15.35
C LYS A 616 11.59 -21.24 15.60
N GLN A 617 11.09 -20.01 15.47
CA GLN A 617 9.68 -19.63 15.61
C GLN A 617 9.05 -19.47 14.21
N HIS A 618 8.82 -20.60 13.52
CA HIS A 618 8.30 -20.62 12.15
C HIS A 618 6.97 -19.84 12.02
N GLU A 619 6.11 -19.98 13.01
CA GLU A 619 4.79 -19.33 13.08
C GLU A 619 4.85 -17.80 13.15
N LYS A 620 5.97 -17.22 13.59
CA LYS A 620 6.16 -15.76 13.68
C LYS A 620 6.79 -15.15 12.43
N ILE A 621 7.21 -15.97 11.46
CA ILE A 621 7.72 -15.50 10.15
C ILE A 621 6.56 -14.93 9.33
N PRO A 622 6.69 -13.79 8.62
CA PRO A 622 5.62 -13.29 7.73
C PRO A 622 5.19 -14.33 6.69
N LEU A 623 3.87 -14.46 6.45
CA LEU A 623 3.30 -15.54 5.62
C LEU A 623 3.84 -15.56 4.18
N TRP A 624 4.06 -14.40 3.57
CA TRP A 624 4.62 -14.29 2.21
C TRP A 624 6.05 -14.84 2.13
N LEU A 625 6.83 -14.69 3.20
CA LEU A 625 8.16 -15.29 3.34
C LEU A 625 8.11 -16.79 3.68
N GLN A 626 7.03 -17.28 4.29
CA GLN A 626 6.85 -18.73 4.50
C GLN A 626 6.48 -19.47 3.21
N THR A 627 5.63 -18.84 2.39
CA THR A 627 5.07 -19.44 1.17
C THR A 627 5.92 -19.20 -0.07
N GLY A 628 6.81 -18.21 -0.03
CA GLY A 628 7.63 -17.78 -1.17
C GLY A 628 6.85 -16.94 -2.20
N ASP A 629 5.66 -16.45 -1.84
CA ASP A 629 4.88 -15.55 -2.69
C ASP A 629 5.39 -14.11 -2.58
N MET A 630 6.40 -13.80 -3.39
CA MET A 630 7.02 -12.48 -3.42
C MET A 630 6.15 -11.42 -4.10
N THR A 631 5.00 -11.77 -4.69
CA THR A 631 4.09 -10.81 -5.32
C THR A 631 3.37 -9.92 -4.30
N ALA A 632 3.36 -10.37 -3.04
CA ALA A 632 2.70 -9.73 -1.93
C ALA A 632 3.44 -8.48 -1.38
N ALA A 633 4.70 -8.26 -1.77
CA ALA A 633 5.60 -7.26 -1.21
C ALA A 633 6.08 -6.22 -2.24
N ASP A 634 6.31 -4.99 -1.79
CA ASP A 634 6.85 -3.91 -2.64
C ASP A 634 8.38 -3.99 -2.69
N LEU A 635 8.86 -4.87 -3.58
CA LEU A 635 10.27 -5.21 -3.69
C LEU A 635 10.91 -4.46 -4.86
N LEU A 636 11.96 -3.70 -4.56
CA LEU A 636 12.84 -3.16 -5.60
C LEU A 636 13.55 -4.34 -6.28
N TYR A 637 13.49 -4.42 -7.61
CA TYR A 637 14.08 -5.52 -8.41
C TYR A 637 15.54 -5.80 -8.05
N GLN A 638 16.27 -4.76 -7.68
CA GLN A 638 17.67 -4.78 -7.28
C GLN A 638 17.89 -5.34 -5.84
N GLY A 639 16.92 -5.26 -4.93
CA GLY A 639 17.03 -5.71 -3.54
C GLY A 639 16.56 -7.14 -3.24
N VAL A 640 15.99 -7.85 -4.23
CA VAL A 640 15.23 -9.12 -4.06
C VAL A 640 16.11 -10.33 -3.72
N ALA A 641 17.34 -10.19 -3.25
CA ALA A 641 18.13 -11.37 -2.89
C ALA A 641 17.85 -11.84 -1.46
N PHE A 642 17.64 -10.92 -0.52
CA PHE A 642 17.61 -11.28 0.91
C PHE A 642 16.35 -12.05 1.33
N ASN A 643 15.18 -11.70 0.78
CA ASN A 643 13.92 -12.43 0.98
C ASN A 643 14.03 -13.94 0.69
N TYR A 644 14.81 -14.33 -0.32
CA TYR A 644 15.03 -15.74 -0.67
C TYR A 644 15.87 -16.49 0.37
N ILE A 645 16.78 -15.83 1.10
CA ILE A 645 17.43 -16.44 2.26
C ILE A 645 16.40 -16.73 3.35
N VAL A 646 15.54 -15.76 3.64
CA VAL A 646 14.51 -15.91 4.68
C VAL A 646 13.51 -17.00 4.30
N TYR A 647 13.09 -17.07 3.04
CA TYR A 647 12.27 -18.16 2.52
C TYR A 647 12.95 -19.52 2.66
N GLY A 648 14.24 -19.61 2.30
CA GLY A 648 15.04 -20.83 2.51
C GLY A 648 15.07 -21.27 3.97
N LYS A 649 15.22 -20.32 4.91
CA LYS A 649 15.14 -20.60 6.35
C LYS A 649 13.74 -21.07 6.78
N ALA A 650 12.67 -20.46 6.26
CA ALA A 650 11.30 -20.88 6.56
C ALA A 650 11.03 -22.32 6.11
N VAL A 651 11.40 -22.67 4.88
CA VAL A 651 11.28 -24.05 4.37
C VAL A 651 12.14 -25.02 5.17
N LEU A 652 13.35 -24.61 5.56
CA LEU A 652 14.21 -25.42 6.43
C LEU A 652 13.54 -25.72 7.79
N LEU A 653 12.83 -24.77 8.39
CA LEU A 653 12.08 -24.96 9.63
C LEU A 653 10.82 -25.81 9.47
N SER A 654 10.21 -25.84 8.28
CA SER A 654 9.08 -26.73 7.97
C SER A 654 9.45 -28.23 8.01
N LYS A 655 10.75 -28.55 8.02
CA LYS A 655 11.32 -29.91 7.95
C LYS A 655 10.91 -30.69 6.70
N ASN A 656 10.42 -30.02 5.66
CA ASN A 656 10.21 -30.62 4.36
C ASN A 656 11.53 -30.63 3.57
N HIS A 657 12.36 -31.64 3.81
CA HIS A 657 13.71 -31.73 3.23
C HIS A 657 13.71 -31.91 1.70
N ILE A 658 12.66 -32.52 1.13
CA ILE A 658 12.49 -32.63 -0.33
C ILE A 658 12.24 -31.25 -0.93
N ALA A 659 11.31 -30.48 -0.34
CA ALA A 659 11.06 -29.11 -0.78
C ALA A 659 12.31 -28.23 -0.63
N LEU A 660 13.08 -28.42 0.45
CA LEU A 660 14.32 -27.68 0.68
C LEU A 660 15.39 -28.00 -0.39
N GLU A 661 15.55 -29.27 -0.77
CA GLU A 661 16.47 -29.67 -1.86
C GLU A 661 16.11 -28.99 -3.17
N VAL A 662 14.85 -29.12 -3.61
CA VAL A 662 14.34 -28.49 -4.83
C VAL A 662 14.49 -26.97 -4.78
N LEU A 663 14.17 -26.36 -3.63
CA LEU A 663 14.33 -24.91 -3.45
C LEU A 663 15.77 -24.47 -3.66
N THR A 664 16.78 -25.25 -3.24
CA THR A 664 18.18 -24.86 -3.41
C THR A 664 18.61 -24.76 -4.88
N GLU A 665 17.94 -25.43 -5.80
CA GLU A 665 18.18 -25.28 -7.25
C GLU A 665 17.67 -23.91 -7.73
N THR A 666 16.44 -23.57 -7.37
CA THR A 666 15.84 -22.25 -7.67
C THR A 666 16.61 -21.10 -7.01
N LEU A 667 17.06 -21.26 -5.77
CA LEU A 667 17.85 -20.24 -5.06
C LEU A 667 19.17 -19.94 -5.80
N GLN A 668 19.82 -20.97 -6.33
CA GLN A 668 21.05 -20.81 -7.11
C GLN A 668 20.80 -19.89 -8.32
N GLU A 669 19.76 -20.16 -9.11
CA GLU A 669 19.40 -19.34 -10.27
C GLU A 669 19.10 -17.87 -9.90
N ARG A 670 18.42 -17.65 -8.75
CA ARG A 670 18.12 -16.31 -8.26
C ARG A 670 19.38 -15.55 -7.83
N PHE A 671 20.31 -16.22 -7.16
CA PHE A 671 21.56 -15.59 -6.70
C PHE A 671 22.59 -15.42 -7.83
N ASP A 672 22.56 -16.27 -8.86
CA ASP A 672 23.41 -16.15 -10.05
C ASP A 672 23.14 -14.85 -10.82
N LEU A 673 21.89 -14.37 -10.83
CA LEU A 673 21.51 -13.13 -11.51
C LEU A 673 22.32 -11.90 -11.04
N PHE A 674 22.71 -11.88 -9.77
CA PHE A 674 23.43 -10.77 -9.13
C PHE A 674 24.77 -11.19 -8.53
N SER A 675 25.22 -12.42 -8.81
CA SER A 675 26.45 -13.02 -8.25
C SER A 675 26.52 -12.97 -6.72
N ASN A 676 25.41 -13.22 -6.01
CA ASN A 676 25.36 -12.99 -4.56
C ASN A 676 26.11 -14.08 -3.76
N GLN A 677 27.31 -13.76 -3.24
CA GLN A 677 28.18 -14.77 -2.60
C GLN A 677 27.63 -15.28 -1.26
N LEU A 678 27.05 -14.42 -0.43
CA LEU A 678 26.42 -14.84 0.83
C LEU A 678 25.17 -15.70 0.55
N GLY A 679 24.41 -15.40 -0.51
CA GLY A 679 23.30 -16.23 -0.98
C GLY A 679 23.75 -17.64 -1.40
N PHE A 680 24.89 -17.76 -2.08
CA PHE A 680 25.49 -19.06 -2.40
C PHE A 680 25.91 -19.84 -1.15
N ILE A 681 26.48 -19.17 -0.14
CA ILE A 681 26.84 -19.81 1.14
C ILE A 681 25.58 -20.37 1.82
N HIS A 682 24.51 -19.58 1.94
CA HIS A 682 23.23 -20.04 2.49
C HIS A 682 22.64 -21.21 1.69
N THR A 683 22.68 -21.15 0.36
CA THR A 683 22.19 -22.21 -0.53
C THR A 683 22.91 -23.54 -0.25
N HIS A 684 24.24 -23.52 -0.11
CA HIS A 684 25.00 -24.72 0.25
C HIS A 684 24.71 -25.22 1.68
N ILE A 685 24.49 -24.32 2.64
CA ILE A 685 24.07 -24.70 4.01
C ILE A 685 22.71 -25.41 3.97
N PHE A 686 21.72 -24.85 3.28
CA PHE A 686 20.40 -25.47 3.14
C PHE A 686 20.46 -26.82 2.43
N ARG A 687 21.26 -26.91 1.36
CA ARG A 687 21.49 -28.17 0.63
C ARG A 687 22.17 -29.22 1.50
N ALA A 688 23.13 -28.82 2.34
CA ALA A 688 23.78 -29.73 3.29
C ALA A 688 22.78 -30.33 4.30
N VAL A 689 21.84 -29.52 4.81
CA VAL A 689 20.76 -29.99 5.69
C VAL A 689 19.83 -30.95 4.95
N ALA A 690 19.38 -30.59 3.74
CA ALA A 690 18.53 -31.48 2.93
C ALA A 690 19.22 -32.82 2.65
N TYR A 691 20.47 -32.79 2.20
CA TYR A 691 21.24 -34.00 1.85
C TYR A 691 21.54 -34.87 3.07
N TYR A 692 21.77 -34.26 4.24
CA TYR A 692 21.93 -35.00 5.48
C TYR A 692 20.69 -35.85 5.76
N HIS A 693 19.50 -35.25 5.69
CA HIS A 693 18.26 -35.93 6.02
C HIS A 693 17.77 -36.90 4.93
N LEU A 694 18.06 -36.64 3.65
CA LEU A 694 17.60 -37.47 2.53
C LEU A 694 18.59 -38.59 2.17
N TYR A 695 19.89 -38.33 2.30
CA TYR A 695 20.93 -39.22 1.77
C TYR A 695 22.02 -39.58 2.78
N GLY A 696 21.89 -39.12 4.03
CA GLY A 696 22.78 -39.46 5.13
C GLY A 696 23.92 -38.47 5.38
N MET A 697 24.55 -38.65 6.54
CA MET A 697 25.54 -37.75 7.13
C MET A 697 26.71 -37.42 6.20
N GLU A 698 27.21 -38.39 5.44
CA GLU A 698 28.37 -38.18 4.59
C GLU A 698 28.09 -37.21 3.42
N LYS A 699 26.92 -37.34 2.79
CA LYS A 699 26.52 -36.44 1.70
C LYS A 699 26.26 -35.02 2.21
N GLY A 700 25.58 -34.90 3.36
CA GLY A 700 25.39 -33.60 4.01
C GLY A 700 26.71 -32.93 4.38
N ALA A 701 27.65 -33.67 4.96
CA ALA A 701 28.95 -33.14 5.35
C ALA A 701 29.79 -32.72 4.12
N ALA A 702 29.70 -33.46 3.01
CA ALA A 702 30.38 -33.09 1.78
C ALA A 702 29.86 -31.76 1.19
N GLU A 703 28.54 -31.53 1.22
CA GLU A 703 27.98 -30.24 0.80
C GLU A 703 28.34 -29.11 1.76
N LEU A 704 28.33 -29.36 3.08
CA LEU A 704 28.72 -28.33 4.06
C LEU A 704 30.18 -27.89 3.88
N MET A 705 31.08 -28.82 3.53
CA MET A 705 32.48 -28.50 3.21
C MET A 705 32.60 -27.56 2.00
N ARG A 706 31.68 -27.61 1.03
CA ARG A 706 31.67 -26.64 -0.09
C ARG A 706 31.28 -25.25 0.39
N ALA A 707 30.31 -25.15 1.29
CA ALA A 707 29.93 -23.89 1.91
C ALA A 707 31.10 -23.30 2.73
N LEU A 708 31.74 -24.12 3.57
CA LEU A 708 32.92 -23.73 4.36
C LEU A 708 34.08 -23.27 3.47
N ALA A 709 34.37 -23.98 2.37
CA ALA A 709 35.44 -23.60 1.45
C ALA A 709 35.19 -22.23 0.79
N LYS A 710 33.93 -21.92 0.43
CA LYS A 710 33.56 -20.61 -0.12
C LYS A 710 33.70 -19.49 0.92
N ALA A 711 33.22 -19.74 2.13
CA ALA A 711 33.21 -18.75 3.20
C ALA A 711 34.60 -18.51 3.82
N GLN A 712 35.48 -19.52 3.81
CA GLN A 712 36.83 -19.44 4.35
C GLN A 712 37.70 -18.39 3.64
N VAL A 713 37.45 -18.12 2.35
CA VAL A 713 38.24 -17.16 1.57
C VAL A 713 38.11 -15.74 2.14
N ASP A 714 36.95 -15.41 2.71
CA ASP A 714 36.62 -14.10 3.28
C ASP A 714 36.42 -14.13 4.81
N ASP A 715 36.78 -15.25 5.47
CA ASP A 715 36.60 -15.48 6.91
C ASP A 715 35.16 -15.30 7.42
N ILE A 716 34.17 -15.57 6.56
CA ILE A 716 32.74 -15.42 6.87
C ILE A 716 32.30 -16.54 7.82
N LEU A 717 31.71 -16.19 8.96
CA LEU A 717 31.31 -17.16 9.99
C LEU A 717 29.82 -17.17 10.31
N LEU A 718 29.15 -16.01 10.24
CA LEU A 718 27.83 -15.85 10.84
C LEU A 718 26.72 -16.72 10.21
N PRO A 719 26.68 -16.98 8.89
CA PRO A 719 25.70 -17.88 8.29
C PRO A 719 25.73 -19.29 8.88
N PHE A 720 26.89 -19.76 9.36
CA PHE A 720 27.01 -21.07 9.99
C PHE A 720 26.51 -21.05 11.42
N ALA A 721 26.89 -20.02 12.20
CA ALA A 721 26.46 -19.88 13.59
C ALA A 721 24.92 -19.74 13.67
N GLU A 722 24.32 -18.90 12.84
CA GLU A 722 22.87 -18.67 12.80
C GLU A 722 22.06 -19.86 12.24
N ASN A 723 22.72 -20.84 11.63
CA ASN A 723 22.09 -22.10 11.21
C ASN A 723 22.59 -23.31 12.04
N ALA A 724 23.38 -23.08 13.09
CA ALA A 724 23.95 -24.12 13.95
C ALA A 724 22.93 -25.15 14.47
N PRO A 725 21.67 -24.79 14.83
CA PRO A 725 20.66 -25.77 15.24
C PRO A 725 20.42 -26.89 14.23
N HIS A 726 20.76 -26.67 12.95
CA HIS A 726 20.51 -27.61 11.85
C HIS A 726 21.80 -28.28 11.33
N ILE A 727 22.97 -27.70 11.59
CA ILE A 727 24.25 -28.16 11.00
C ILE A 727 25.34 -28.51 12.02
N ILE A 728 25.08 -28.41 13.34
CA ILE A 728 26.15 -28.57 14.34
C ILE A 728 26.87 -29.91 14.26
N ASP A 729 26.15 -31.01 14.03
CA ASP A 729 26.76 -32.34 13.91
C ASP A 729 27.62 -32.44 12.65
N LEU A 730 27.18 -31.79 11.55
CA LEU A 730 27.95 -31.72 10.31
C LEU A 730 29.24 -30.90 10.51
N LEU A 731 29.17 -29.78 11.24
CA LEU A 731 30.34 -28.97 11.60
C LEU A 731 31.34 -29.74 12.47
N ARG A 732 30.86 -30.53 13.43
CA ARG A 732 31.72 -31.40 14.26
C ARG A 732 32.46 -32.43 13.42
N ILE A 733 31.78 -33.08 12.47
CA ILE A 733 32.42 -34.00 11.53
C ILE A 733 33.43 -33.27 10.64
N ALA A 734 33.10 -32.09 10.13
CA ALA A 734 34.02 -31.28 9.33
C ALA A 734 35.29 -30.94 10.11
N ALA A 735 35.16 -30.51 11.37
CA ALA A 735 36.27 -30.21 12.26
C ALA A 735 37.13 -31.42 12.62
N ILE A 736 36.54 -32.63 12.70
CA ILE A 736 37.30 -33.88 12.90
C ILE A 736 38.07 -34.24 11.62
N ARG A 737 37.43 -34.13 10.45
CA ARG A 737 38.03 -34.47 9.15
C ARG A 737 39.20 -33.56 8.79
N ASP A 738 39.10 -32.27 9.13
CA ASP A 738 40.16 -31.28 8.91
C ASP A 738 40.58 -30.64 10.24
N SER A 739 41.13 -31.46 11.13
CA SER A 739 41.48 -31.07 12.50
C SER A 739 42.57 -30.00 12.62
N ARG A 740 43.20 -29.61 11.51
CA ARG A 740 44.23 -28.56 11.46
C ARG A 740 43.69 -27.23 10.92
N ASN A 741 42.49 -27.20 10.34
CA ASN A 741 41.90 -25.99 9.80
C ASN A 741 41.37 -25.09 10.91
N ALA A 742 42.06 -23.96 11.12
CA ALA A 742 41.73 -22.98 12.16
C ALA A 742 40.38 -22.29 11.91
N TYR A 743 40.02 -22.06 10.65
CA TYR A 743 38.76 -21.44 10.27
C TYR A 743 37.56 -22.34 10.64
N ILE A 744 37.61 -23.63 10.30
CA ILE A 744 36.53 -24.57 10.67
C ILE A 744 36.36 -24.66 12.19
N LYS A 745 37.46 -24.63 12.95
CA LYS A 745 37.40 -24.59 14.43
C LYS A 745 36.77 -23.30 14.95
N LYS A 746 37.11 -22.15 14.35
CA LYS A 746 36.51 -20.85 14.67
C LYS A 746 35.00 -20.87 14.42
N VAL A 747 34.58 -21.37 13.25
CA VAL A 747 33.16 -21.51 12.90
C VAL A 747 32.43 -22.43 13.88
N LEU A 748 33.01 -23.59 14.20
CA LEU A 748 32.43 -24.53 15.16
C LEU A 748 32.29 -23.89 16.55
N PHE A 749 33.33 -23.21 17.03
CA PHE A 749 33.33 -22.53 18.33
C PHE A 749 32.18 -21.53 18.44
N TYR A 750 32.03 -20.62 17.48
CA TYR A 750 30.94 -19.64 17.50
C TYR A 750 29.57 -20.26 17.28
N SER A 751 29.48 -21.35 16.52
CA SER A 751 28.23 -22.13 16.37
C SER A 751 27.83 -22.80 17.69
N GLU A 752 28.78 -23.29 18.48
CA GLU A 752 28.51 -23.85 19.80
C GLU A 752 28.09 -22.77 20.80
N GLN A 753 28.78 -21.61 20.81
CA GLN A 753 28.36 -20.45 21.60
C GLN A 753 26.95 -19.98 21.26
N TYR A 754 26.62 -19.90 19.98
CA TYR A 754 25.27 -19.54 19.51
C TYR A 754 24.21 -20.49 20.08
N LEU A 755 24.47 -21.81 20.03
CA LEU A 755 23.56 -22.81 20.58
C LEU A 755 23.41 -22.74 22.10
N GLU A 756 24.48 -22.41 22.82
CA GLU A 756 24.42 -22.17 24.26
C GLU A 756 23.56 -20.95 24.59
N GLY A 757 23.75 -19.85 23.84
CA GLY A 757 22.94 -18.64 23.95
C GLY A 757 21.45 -18.86 23.69
N LEU A 758 21.09 -19.70 22.72
CA LEU A 758 19.69 -20.09 22.47
C LEU A 758 19.09 -20.96 23.59
N LYS A 759 19.91 -21.73 24.32
CA LYS A 759 19.44 -22.59 25.42
C LYS A 759 19.24 -21.79 26.72
N SER A 760 20.14 -20.86 27.03
CA SER A 760 20.08 -20.03 28.23
C SER A 760 18.91 -19.03 28.22
N SER A 761 18.39 -18.72 27.03
CA SER A 761 17.29 -17.80 26.77
C SER A 761 15.98 -18.50 26.39
N SER A 762 15.99 -19.83 26.25
CA SER A 762 14.74 -20.59 26.24
C SER A 762 14.04 -20.25 27.55
N PRO A 763 12.89 -19.56 27.53
CA PRO A 763 12.22 -19.23 28.76
C PRO A 763 11.98 -20.55 29.47
N ASP A 764 12.53 -20.68 30.67
CA ASP A 764 12.07 -21.65 31.64
C ASP A 764 10.54 -21.67 31.53
N LYS A 765 10.00 -22.87 31.28
CA LYS A 765 8.58 -23.23 31.26
C LYS A 765 7.67 -22.09 31.68
N VAL A 766 6.74 -21.65 30.83
CA VAL A 766 5.64 -20.76 31.22
C VAL A 766 5.08 -21.20 32.58
N SER A 767 5.51 -20.53 33.64
CA SER A 767 5.20 -20.91 35.00
C SER A 767 3.90 -20.21 35.35
N LEU A 768 2.80 -20.85 35.02
CA LEU A 768 1.52 -20.54 35.63
C LEU A 768 1.67 -20.71 37.15
N SER A 769 1.18 -19.76 37.92
CA SER A 769 1.10 -19.91 39.38
C SER A 769 0.22 -21.12 39.73
N GLU A 770 0.39 -21.71 40.92
CA GLU A 770 -0.46 -22.82 41.38
C GLU A 770 -1.95 -22.52 41.23
N ARG A 771 -2.34 -21.24 41.47
CA ARG A 771 -3.73 -20.80 41.36
C ARG A 771 -4.21 -20.69 39.91
N GLU A 772 -3.34 -20.31 39.00
CA GLU A 772 -3.64 -20.28 37.56
C GLU A 772 -3.72 -21.70 36.98
N LEU A 773 -2.84 -22.62 37.41
CA LEU A 773 -2.92 -24.04 37.06
C LEU A 773 -4.24 -24.64 37.53
N GLU A 774 -4.63 -24.40 38.78
CA GLU A 774 -5.89 -24.92 39.33
C GLU A 774 -7.12 -24.41 38.58
N VAL A 775 -7.14 -23.12 38.21
CA VAL A 775 -8.19 -22.53 37.37
C VAL A 775 -8.18 -23.13 35.96
N LEU A 776 -7.00 -23.35 35.37
CA LEU A 776 -6.86 -23.90 34.04
C LEU A 776 -7.27 -25.39 33.96
N SER A 777 -6.92 -26.21 34.96
CA SER A 777 -7.35 -27.61 35.05
C SER A 777 -8.87 -27.73 35.16
N LEU A 778 -9.51 -26.94 36.03
CA LEU A 778 -10.98 -26.94 36.14
C LEU A 778 -11.65 -26.42 34.84
N THR A 779 -10.99 -25.51 34.14
CA THR A 779 -11.45 -25.03 32.83
C THR A 779 -11.36 -26.12 31.76
N ALA A 780 -10.32 -26.96 31.80
CA ALA A 780 -10.12 -28.12 30.93
C ALA A 780 -11.10 -29.26 31.23
N GLU A 781 -11.53 -29.41 32.49
CA GLU A 781 -12.63 -30.31 32.91
C GLU A 781 -14.01 -29.87 32.40
N GLY A 782 -14.11 -28.70 31.76
CA GLY A 782 -15.35 -28.21 31.14
C GLY A 782 -16.20 -27.29 32.01
N LEU A 783 -15.75 -26.98 33.24
CA LEU A 783 -16.51 -26.12 34.14
C LEU A 783 -16.61 -24.68 33.61
N ASN A 784 -17.72 -24.02 33.93
CA ASN A 784 -17.94 -22.61 33.66
C ASN A 784 -17.40 -21.71 34.79
N ARG A 785 -17.32 -20.40 34.57
CA ARG A 785 -16.70 -19.44 35.52
C ARG A 785 -17.40 -19.42 36.89
N GLU A 786 -18.71 -19.66 36.93
CA GLU A 786 -19.49 -19.70 38.17
C GLU A 786 -19.18 -20.97 38.99
N GLU A 787 -19.09 -22.11 38.33
CA GLU A 787 -18.73 -23.39 38.93
C GLU A 787 -17.30 -23.38 39.47
N ILE A 788 -16.35 -22.83 38.71
CA ILE A 788 -14.95 -22.65 39.13
C ILE A 788 -14.89 -21.74 40.36
N ALA A 789 -15.60 -20.60 40.34
CA ALA A 789 -15.64 -19.67 41.46
C ALA A 789 -16.17 -20.33 42.75
N LYS A 790 -17.23 -21.14 42.65
CA LYS A 790 -17.81 -21.88 43.76
C LYS A 790 -16.86 -22.97 44.30
N ARG A 791 -16.19 -23.71 43.40
CA ARG A 791 -15.21 -24.76 43.73
C ARG A 791 -14.01 -24.20 44.47
N LEU A 792 -13.52 -23.05 44.02
CA LEU A 792 -12.31 -22.40 44.53
C LEU A 792 -12.59 -21.39 45.67
N ARG A 793 -13.87 -21.18 46.04
CA ARG A 793 -14.34 -20.20 47.04
C ARG A 793 -13.84 -18.77 46.77
N VAL A 794 -13.91 -18.34 45.51
CA VAL A 794 -13.53 -16.98 45.05
C VAL A 794 -14.68 -16.35 44.27
N SER A 795 -14.55 -15.06 43.91
CA SER A 795 -15.54 -14.39 43.05
C SER A 795 -15.40 -14.78 41.58
N GLN A 796 -16.47 -14.68 40.78
CA GLN A 796 -16.40 -14.88 39.33
C GLN A 796 -15.44 -13.89 38.64
N SER A 797 -15.31 -12.67 39.19
CA SER A 797 -14.36 -11.67 38.70
C SER A 797 -12.92 -12.13 38.88
N THR A 798 -12.61 -12.78 40.00
CA THR A 798 -11.28 -13.34 40.28
C THR A 798 -10.92 -14.46 39.30
N VAL A 799 -11.87 -15.34 38.98
CA VAL A 799 -11.67 -16.39 37.95
C VAL A 799 -11.45 -15.77 36.57
N LYS A 800 -12.18 -14.71 36.21
CA LYS A 800 -11.98 -13.97 34.95
C LYS A 800 -10.57 -13.38 34.87
N THR A 801 -10.06 -12.78 35.95
CA THR A 801 -8.70 -12.24 36.02
C THR A 801 -7.65 -13.34 35.85
N HIS A 802 -7.80 -14.47 36.55
CA HIS A 802 -6.87 -15.60 36.39
C HIS A 802 -6.89 -16.15 34.96
N LEU A 803 -8.06 -16.32 34.33
CA LEU A 803 -8.15 -16.76 32.94
C LEU A 803 -7.50 -15.77 31.96
N HIS A 804 -7.69 -14.47 32.18
CA HIS A 804 -7.01 -13.45 31.37
C HIS A 804 -5.49 -13.53 31.49
N ASN A 805 -4.97 -13.67 32.72
CA ASN A 805 -3.53 -13.83 32.95
C ASN A 805 -2.98 -15.15 32.38
N ILE A 806 -3.75 -16.23 32.45
CA ILE A 806 -3.41 -17.52 31.82
C ILE A 806 -3.30 -17.36 30.30
N TYR A 807 -4.25 -16.66 29.68
CA TYR A 807 -4.23 -16.44 28.24
C TYR A 807 -3.07 -15.56 27.81
N LEU A 808 -2.74 -14.52 28.58
CA LEU A 808 -1.55 -13.70 28.35
C LEU A 808 -0.26 -14.50 28.49
N LYS A 809 -0.12 -15.28 29.58
CA LYS A 809 1.09 -16.07 29.85
C LYS A 809 1.30 -17.22 28.86
N LEU A 810 0.21 -17.83 28.38
CA LEU A 810 0.26 -18.90 27.38
C LEU A 810 0.18 -18.38 25.94
N GLU A 811 0.14 -17.06 25.71
CA GLU A 811 -0.10 -16.44 24.39
C GLU A 811 -1.32 -17.05 23.66
N ALA A 812 -2.36 -17.40 24.41
CA ALA A 812 -3.51 -18.12 23.90
C ALA A 812 -4.65 -17.17 23.51
N SER A 813 -5.19 -17.31 22.31
CA SER A 813 -6.33 -16.53 21.81
C SER A 813 -7.68 -16.85 22.47
N GLY A 814 -7.72 -17.83 23.39
CA GLY A 814 -8.92 -18.17 24.13
C GLY A 814 -8.83 -19.51 24.87
N LYS A 815 -9.96 -19.93 25.45
CA LYS A 815 -10.07 -21.14 26.30
C LYS A 815 -9.49 -22.40 25.65
N ILE A 816 -9.88 -22.67 24.40
CA ILE A 816 -9.49 -23.91 23.69
C ILE A 816 -7.99 -23.89 23.36
N ALA A 817 -7.47 -22.75 22.89
CA ALA A 817 -6.06 -22.58 22.61
C ALA A 817 -5.22 -22.74 23.89
N ALA A 818 -5.65 -22.14 25.01
CA ALA A 818 -4.96 -22.22 26.29
C ALA A 818 -4.86 -23.67 26.81
N ILE A 819 -5.96 -24.44 26.71
CA ILE A 819 -5.97 -25.85 27.11
C ILE A 819 -5.02 -26.66 26.23
N LYS A 820 -5.06 -26.46 24.90
CA LYS A 820 -4.21 -27.18 23.95
C LYS A 820 -2.72 -26.87 24.18
N ILE A 821 -2.38 -25.60 24.38
CA ILE A 821 -1.02 -25.15 24.68
C ILE A 821 -0.56 -25.74 26.03
N ALA A 822 -1.43 -25.77 27.04
CA ALA A 822 -1.10 -26.36 28.34
C ALA A 822 -0.87 -27.87 28.28
N GLN A 823 -1.66 -28.61 27.49
CA GLN A 823 -1.45 -30.04 27.25
C GLN A 823 -0.15 -30.31 26.47
N MET A 824 0.13 -29.52 25.43
CA MET A 824 1.37 -29.63 24.64
C MET A 824 2.62 -29.36 25.49
N ASN A 825 2.51 -28.49 26.50
CA ASN A 825 3.59 -28.12 27.41
C ASN A 825 3.64 -28.95 28.71
N GLY A 826 2.73 -29.93 28.89
CA GLY A 826 2.68 -30.80 30.07
C GLY A 826 2.32 -30.08 31.38
N LEU A 827 1.52 -29.01 31.30
CA LEU A 827 1.07 -28.21 32.44
C LEU A 827 -0.20 -28.77 33.11
N ILE A 828 -1.04 -29.50 32.36
CA ILE A 828 -2.30 -30.13 32.81
C ILE A 828 -2.55 -31.47 32.14
#